data_AF-A0A430BD13-F1
#
_entry.id   AF-A0A430BD13-F1
#
_cell.length_a   1.000
_cell.length_b   1.000
_cell.length_c   1.000
_cell.angle_alpha   90.00
_cell.angle_beta   90.00
_cell.angle_gamma   90.00
#
_symmetry.space_group_name_H-M   'P 1'
#
loop_
_entity.id
_entity.type
_entity.pdbx_description
1 polymer ?
#
loop_
_entity_poly.entity_id
_entity_poly.type
_entity_poly.pdbx_seq_one_letter_code
_entity_poly.pdbx_strand_id
1 'polypeptide(L)'
;MTTHTTSAVNIGDIDPPAGISYDANTGKAIALDMNLYSPGFYSREAGSMWHLRYLGDLTKIWADYTGRGVSVAVYDTGIQGEHWDVAANMDTSKEIVDKRGNRLSGEPVFTSGDPDDQAHGISCAGLIGAARNGRGGVGVAYDVKLTGVNIFDRTSDASDLPFSIGQGGKFDILSNSWGFGMVTAGLGNSRDTEGGEFAAMAKSVEHIADTGRDGLGSIFVKAAGNDSRDGTADAINGARHVVTVGAYRQVDGIASSYSNNGSYLLVSAPSNDSAYLGGTGLFAADLLGWRGYNFSGDPGAPADYTDSFGGTSGATPIVAGVTALMLDANEGLGWRDVRNILAASAKMPISFDTGPVFINTVLNSGVYYTSMNEQSFKLAGHAANWNGGAMHYSNDYGYGAVDAYSAVRLAEVWSLFGPAKVSSNEAHAAVSANVGLTATGTNAPVDIDWYYRQHDFINKPVRFQFEVKDAIDLEHVDLAIDFTQLTNWSGRESFTDLFNVQLKLIAPDGTESFTSLGEIGTLESYKDNHFQFGFSNFHGVDSKGVWTLEFSAFNVEMYGEAYNSLTIHSLKMDMYGSTPSNDDVYTYTNEFFKMAAIDGEGARRTLVDTNGGADWINAAAVSKDVVISLVGGQTATFGGKAAFTIDRTSVFENVVTGDGNDTLVGNRGNNTLVGMRGNDVLNGGMGDDILFGGAGGDRFVFDARSGHDTIVDWTRSDIIQTVKALKGVGSDGTLIVGANATLLLDGTANGNTVLLSAESGAKLQSMGQKDGYYWYAYVADAAANAGKVVQEFASSPAAAAASMVDHMVASASGAVEDGAAAFGAYDAASTAHPTDTGFFLYDAMAGSMNGGVQLFA
;
A
#
# COMPACT_ATOMS: atom_id res chain seq x y z
N MET A 1 19.91 -52.32 36.01
CA MET A 1 21.25 -51.81 35.67
C MET A 1 21.67 -52.43 34.35
N THR A 2 21.65 -51.65 33.26
CA THR A 2 22.55 -51.84 32.10
C THR A 2 22.48 -50.53 31.31
N THR A 3 23.58 -49.79 31.32
CA THR A 3 23.75 -48.55 30.56
C THR A 3 24.11 -48.88 29.11
N HIS A 4 23.41 -48.28 28.15
CA HIS A 4 24.01 -48.00 26.85
C HIS A 4 24.03 -46.50 26.60
N THR A 5 25.04 -46.09 25.86
CA THR A 5 25.62 -44.75 25.84
C THR A 5 24.87 -43.78 24.93
N THR A 6 25.06 -42.50 25.20
CA THR A 6 24.61 -41.37 24.39
C THR A 6 25.08 -41.48 22.94
N SER A 7 24.11 -41.45 22.02
CA SER A 7 24.28 -40.97 20.64
C SER A 7 23.41 -39.72 20.50
N ALA A 8 23.90 -38.70 19.79
CA ALA A 8 23.05 -37.56 19.45
C ALA A 8 21.90 -38.05 18.56
N VAL A 9 20.66 -37.75 18.96
CA VAL A 9 19.48 -38.03 18.13
C VAL A 9 19.44 -36.99 17.03
N ASN A 10 19.42 -37.46 15.79
CA ASN A 10 19.29 -36.60 14.61
C ASN A 10 17.90 -35.97 14.64
N ILE A 11 17.77 -34.66 14.40
CA ILE A 11 16.50 -33.92 14.56
C ILE A 11 15.60 -34.09 13.31
N GLY A 12 15.70 -35.24 12.63
CA GLY A 12 15.08 -35.50 11.32
C GLY A 12 13.80 -36.35 11.34
N ASP A 13 13.42 -36.89 12.51
CA ASP A 13 12.32 -37.88 12.63
C ASP A 13 11.18 -37.39 13.54
N ILE A 14 10.74 -36.14 13.36
CA ILE A 14 9.44 -35.67 13.86
C ILE A 14 8.67 -35.12 12.66
N ASP A 15 7.71 -35.90 12.14
CA ASP A 15 6.77 -35.43 11.13
C ASP A 15 6.10 -34.14 11.63
N PRO A 16 6.25 -33.00 10.93
CA PRO A 16 5.57 -31.77 11.31
C PRO A 16 4.06 -31.94 11.19
N PRO A 17 3.22 -31.26 12.01
CA PRO A 17 1.78 -31.26 11.79
C PRO A 17 1.45 -30.74 10.38
N ALA A 18 0.54 -31.45 9.70
CA ALA A 18 0.19 -31.21 8.30
C ALA A 18 -0.47 -29.83 8.07
N GLY A 19 -0.21 -29.23 6.92
CA GLY A 19 -0.87 -28.01 6.44
C GLY A 19 -0.18 -26.67 6.79
N ILE A 20 0.86 -26.69 7.63
CA ILE A 20 1.69 -25.52 7.95
C ILE A 20 2.97 -25.58 7.12
N SER A 21 3.48 -24.43 6.66
CA SER A 21 4.79 -24.31 6.02
C SER A 21 5.94 -24.16 7.01
N TYR A 22 7.15 -24.54 6.61
CA TYR A 22 8.37 -24.43 7.41
C TYR A 22 9.54 -23.88 6.58
N ASP A 23 10.43 -23.14 7.23
CA ASP A 23 11.77 -22.85 6.72
C ASP A 23 12.59 -24.15 6.65
N ALA A 24 13.04 -24.50 5.46
CA ALA A 24 13.84 -25.68 5.14
C ALA A 24 15.13 -25.81 5.96
N ASN A 25 15.78 -24.69 6.26
CA ASN A 25 17.08 -24.65 6.90
C ASN A 25 16.97 -24.70 8.43
N THR A 26 15.93 -24.08 9.01
CA THR A 26 15.77 -23.99 10.48
C THR A 26 14.69 -24.90 11.06
N GLY A 27 13.80 -25.47 10.22
CA GLY A 27 12.65 -26.27 10.64
C GLY A 27 11.59 -25.48 11.42
N LYS A 28 11.68 -24.14 11.42
CA LYS A 28 10.69 -23.27 12.08
C LYS A 28 9.45 -23.15 11.20
N ALA A 29 8.28 -23.21 11.84
CA ALA A 29 7.02 -22.91 11.16
C ALA A 29 7.03 -21.45 10.67
N ILE A 30 6.64 -21.26 9.42
CA ILE A 30 6.26 -19.95 8.90
C ILE A 30 4.85 -19.68 9.42
N ALA A 31 4.61 -18.43 9.79
CA ALA A 31 3.35 -18.00 10.36
C ALA A 31 2.92 -16.68 9.72
N LEU A 32 1.62 -16.47 9.70
CA LEU A 32 1.01 -15.21 9.32
C LEU A 32 1.57 -14.07 10.18
N ASP A 33 2.32 -13.16 9.57
CA ASP A 33 2.91 -12.02 10.27
C ASP A 33 2.02 -10.78 10.13
N MET A 34 0.75 -10.88 10.52
CA MET A 34 -0.19 -9.77 10.45
C MET A 34 -1.12 -9.70 11.65
N ASN A 35 -1.47 -8.47 12.05
CA ASN A 35 -2.53 -8.24 13.02
C ASN A 35 -3.89 -8.51 12.35
N LEU A 36 -4.67 -9.44 12.92
CA LEU A 36 -6.02 -9.74 12.48
C LEU A 36 -7.05 -8.94 13.28
N TYR A 37 -7.93 -8.24 12.57
CA TYR A 37 -9.01 -7.44 13.17
C TYR A 37 -10.35 -8.16 12.99
N SER A 38 -11.26 -8.05 13.96
CA SER A 38 -12.62 -8.59 13.78
C SER A 38 -13.52 -7.47 13.25
N PRO A 39 -14.15 -7.59 12.07
CA PRO A 39 -15.09 -6.58 11.56
C PRO A 39 -16.38 -6.45 12.39
N GLY A 40 -16.56 -7.31 13.41
CA GLY A 40 -17.80 -7.44 14.18
C GLY A 40 -18.78 -8.42 13.52
N PHE A 41 -19.57 -9.12 14.34
CA PHE A 41 -20.53 -10.12 13.86
C PHE A 41 -21.93 -9.50 13.77
N TYR A 42 -22.43 -9.29 12.55
CA TYR A 42 -23.79 -8.77 12.29
C TYR A 42 -24.76 -9.86 11.80
N SER A 43 -24.24 -11.01 11.39
CA SER A 43 -24.94 -12.25 11.09
C SER A 43 -24.07 -13.44 11.51
N ARG A 44 -24.58 -14.68 11.41
CA ARG A 44 -23.77 -15.89 11.64
C ARG A 44 -22.80 -16.09 10.47
N GLU A 45 -23.28 -15.86 9.26
CA GLU A 45 -22.61 -16.12 7.99
C GLU A 45 -21.43 -15.15 7.77
N ALA A 46 -21.60 -13.85 8.05
CA ALA A 46 -20.49 -12.88 8.08
C ALA A 46 -19.41 -13.22 9.12
N GLY A 47 -19.73 -14.02 10.15
CA GLY A 47 -18.75 -14.53 11.10
C GLY A 47 -17.76 -15.54 10.51
N SER A 48 -18.15 -16.21 9.42
CA SER A 48 -17.33 -17.14 8.63
C SER A 48 -16.46 -16.45 7.58
N MET A 49 -16.68 -15.16 7.29
CA MET A 49 -15.91 -14.37 6.32
C MET A 49 -14.53 -14.00 6.90
N TRP A 50 -13.66 -14.99 7.01
CA TRP A 50 -12.34 -14.87 7.63
C TRP A 50 -11.43 -13.88 6.91
N HIS A 51 -11.58 -13.71 5.59
CA HIS A 51 -10.76 -12.84 4.75
C HIS A 51 -10.85 -11.37 5.13
N LEU A 52 -12.01 -10.89 5.60
CA LEU A 52 -12.20 -9.50 6.05
C LEU A 52 -11.25 -9.12 7.20
N ARG A 53 -10.79 -10.11 7.98
CA ARG A 53 -9.88 -9.89 9.13
C ARG A 53 -8.46 -9.53 8.71
N TYR A 54 -8.11 -9.77 7.45
CA TYR A 54 -6.79 -9.56 6.87
C TYR A 54 -6.65 -8.17 6.25
N LEU A 55 -7.73 -7.39 6.15
CA LEU A 55 -7.77 -6.10 5.47
C LEU A 55 -7.46 -4.90 6.40
N GLY A 56 -6.87 -5.16 7.57
CA GLY A 56 -6.65 -4.14 8.59
C GLY A 56 -7.91 -3.89 9.43
N ASP A 57 -7.98 -2.77 10.15
CA ASP A 57 -9.14 -2.42 10.98
C ASP A 57 -10.30 -1.88 10.14
N LEU A 58 -10.97 -2.79 9.43
CA LEU A 58 -12.12 -2.50 8.59
C LEU A 58 -13.30 -1.92 9.38
N THR A 59 -13.34 -2.06 10.72
CA THR A 59 -14.41 -1.45 11.54
C THR A 59 -14.33 0.07 11.58
N LYS A 60 -13.11 0.61 11.60
CA LYS A 60 -12.84 2.04 11.53
C LYS A 60 -13.18 2.58 10.14
N ILE A 61 -12.77 1.87 9.09
CA ILE A 61 -13.08 2.26 7.71
C ILE A 61 -14.60 2.28 7.47
N TRP A 62 -15.32 1.23 7.86
CA TRP A 62 -16.79 1.16 7.75
C TRP A 62 -17.57 2.12 8.65
N ALA A 63 -16.90 2.87 9.54
CA ALA A 63 -17.54 3.99 10.24
C ALA A 63 -17.65 5.23 9.34
N ASP A 64 -16.74 5.38 8.39
CA ASP A 64 -16.59 6.56 7.52
C ASP A 64 -17.04 6.26 6.07
N TYR A 65 -16.56 5.14 5.50
CA TYR A 65 -16.69 4.77 4.08
C TYR A 65 -17.18 3.34 3.90
N THR A 66 -18.05 3.15 2.91
CA THR A 66 -18.79 1.91 2.67
C THR A 66 -18.85 1.51 1.19
N GLY A 67 -18.18 2.28 0.31
CA GLY A 67 -18.23 2.16 -1.15
C GLY A 67 -19.33 3.00 -1.78
N ARG A 68 -19.94 3.90 -1.03
CA ARG A 68 -21.11 4.67 -1.42
C ARG A 68 -20.75 5.65 -2.54
N GLY A 69 -21.61 5.73 -3.55
CA GLY A 69 -21.38 6.57 -4.73
C GLY A 69 -20.50 5.92 -5.81
N VAL A 70 -19.74 4.87 -5.47
CA VAL A 70 -18.83 4.18 -6.40
C VAL A 70 -19.57 3.09 -7.17
N SER A 71 -19.27 2.96 -8.46
CA SER A 71 -19.85 1.95 -9.35
C SER A 71 -18.81 0.93 -9.83
N VAL A 72 -19.09 -0.35 -9.60
CA VAL A 72 -18.22 -1.49 -9.91
C VAL A 72 -18.90 -2.42 -10.90
N ALA A 73 -18.25 -2.67 -12.03
CA ALA A 73 -18.67 -3.70 -12.97
C ALA A 73 -17.95 -5.02 -12.70
N VAL A 74 -18.69 -6.12 -12.70
CA VAL A 74 -18.15 -7.48 -12.55
C VAL A 74 -18.17 -8.14 -13.93
N TYR A 75 -16.99 -8.20 -14.56
CA TYR A 75 -16.78 -8.79 -15.87
C TYR A 75 -16.52 -10.29 -15.69
N ASP A 76 -17.57 -11.10 -15.81
CA ASP A 76 -17.58 -12.49 -15.34
C ASP A 76 -18.71 -13.31 -16.00
N THR A 77 -19.21 -14.38 -15.38
CA THR A 77 -20.31 -15.25 -15.84
C THR A 77 -21.71 -14.63 -15.69
N GLY A 78 -21.77 -13.37 -15.26
CA GLY A 78 -22.99 -12.66 -14.89
C GLY A 78 -23.28 -12.68 -13.38
N ILE A 79 -24.13 -11.76 -12.92
CA ILE A 79 -24.61 -11.66 -11.53
C ILE A 79 -26.10 -11.99 -11.54
N GLN A 80 -26.56 -12.90 -10.69
CA GLN A 80 -28.00 -13.10 -10.47
C GLN A 80 -28.56 -11.91 -9.70
N GLY A 81 -29.13 -10.91 -10.40
CA GLY A 81 -29.48 -9.62 -9.83
C GLY A 81 -30.63 -9.65 -8.81
N GLU A 82 -31.41 -10.73 -8.83
CA GLU A 82 -32.45 -11.06 -7.86
C GLU A 82 -31.92 -11.69 -6.56
N HIS A 83 -30.62 -12.03 -6.47
CA HIS A 83 -30.02 -12.55 -5.24
C HIS A 83 -30.10 -11.49 -4.14
N TRP A 84 -30.80 -11.83 -3.06
CA TRP A 84 -31.26 -10.88 -2.06
C TRP A 84 -30.13 -10.18 -1.29
N ASP A 85 -28.91 -10.72 -1.32
CA ASP A 85 -27.75 -10.12 -0.66
C ASP A 85 -27.07 -9.05 -1.54
N VAL A 86 -27.26 -9.07 -2.86
CA VAL A 86 -26.72 -8.05 -3.80
C VAL A 86 -27.80 -7.17 -4.46
N ALA A 87 -29.07 -7.58 -4.46
CA ALA A 87 -30.16 -6.93 -5.18
C ALA A 87 -30.36 -5.44 -4.85
N ALA A 88 -30.05 -4.99 -3.63
CA ALA A 88 -30.12 -3.58 -3.23
C ALA A 88 -29.01 -2.71 -3.85
N ASN A 89 -27.93 -3.35 -4.30
CA ASN A 89 -26.75 -2.74 -4.88
C ASN A 89 -26.69 -2.86 -6.41
N MET A 90 -27.53 -3.70 -7.03
CA MET A 90 -27.58 -3.82 -8.49
C MET A 90 -27.99 -2.52 -9.19
N ASP A 91 -27.16 -2.06 -10.13
CA ASP A 91 -27.45 -0.99 -11.08
C ASP A 91 -27.45 -1.55 -12.50
N THR A 92 -28.65 -1.84 -13.01
CA THR A 92 -28.89 -2.32 -14.37
C THR A 92 -28.95 -1.19 -15.41
N SER A 93 -28.88 0.08 -14.99
CA SER A 93 -28.91 1.23 -15.89
C SER A 93 -27.57 1.47 -16.59
N LYS A 94 -26.46 1.01 -16.00
CA LYS A 94 -25.10 1.10 -16.54
C LYS A 94 -24.67 -0.08 -17.42
N GLU A 95 -25.54 -1.06 -17.68
CA GLU A 95 -25.18 -2.22 -18.50
C GLU A 95 -24.60 -1.86 -19.88
N ILE A 96 -23.76 -2.76 -20.42
CA ILE A 96 -23.14 -2.58 -21.73
C ILE A 96 -24.15 -2.85 -22.87
N VAL A 97 -23.81 -2.40 -24.08
CA VAL A 97 -24.64 -2.61 -25.27
C VAL A 97 -23.91 -3.40 -26.36
N ASP A 98 -24.66 -4.08 -27.21
CA ASP A 98 -24.17 -4.73 -28.43
C ASP A 98 -23.78 -3.69 -29.50
N LYS A 99 -23.16 -4.13 -30.60
CA LYS A 99 -22.70 -3.25 -31.69
C LYS A 99 -23.84 -2.52 -32.45
N ARG A 100 -25.10 -2.81 -32.11
CA ARG A 100 -26.31 -2.18 -32.64
C ARG A 100 -27.01 -1.29 -31.61
N GLY A 101 -26.47 -1.17 -30.39
CA GLY A 101 -27.01 -0.37 -29.29
C GLY A 101 -28.05 -1.07 -28.41
N ASN A 102 -28.22 -2.39 -28.52
CA ASN A 102 -29.13 -3.15 -27.65
C ASN A 102 -28.45 -3.46 -26.32
N ARG A 103 -29.13 -3.23 -25.19
CA ARG A 103 -28.68 -3.59 -23.84
C ARG A 103 -28.36 -5.09 -23.75
N LEU A 104 -27.18 -5.43 -23.23
CA LEU A 104 -26.75 -6.79 -22.91
C LEU A 104 -26.95 -7.05 -21.41
N SER A 105 -27.80 -8.02 -21.09
CA SER A 105 -28.17 -8.38 -19.72
C SER A 105 -26.95 -8.81 -18.90
N GLY A 106 -26.79 -8.26 -17.69
CA GLY A 106 -25.75 -8.68 -16.74
C GLY A 106 -26.02 -10.02 -16.03
N GLU A 107 -27.20 -10.60 -16.24
CA GLU A 107 -27.66 -11.86 -15.63
C GLU A 107 -26.91 -13.11 -16.16
N PRO A 108 -26.82 -14.20 -15.37
CA PRO A 108 -26.23 -15.46 -15.81
C PRO A 108 -27.05 -16.16 -16.90
N VAL A 109 -26.39 -16.54 -18.00
CA VAL A 109 -27.01 -17.30 -19.10
C VAL A 109 -26.66 -18.78 -18.96
N PHE A 110 -27.57 -19.55 -18.35
CA PHE A 110 -27.39 -21.00 -18.15
C PHE A 110 -27.48 -21.75 -19.48
N THR A 111 -26.35 -22.29 -19.95
CA THR A 111 -26.28 -23.00 -21.25
C THR A 111 -26.01 -24.50 -21.10
N SER A 112 -25.57 -24.94 -19.93
CA SER A 112 -25.34 -26.36 -19.62
C SER A 112 -26.40 -26.94 -18.68
N GLY A 113 -26.28 -28.24 -18.40
CA GLY A 113 -27.02 -28.92 -17.35
C GLY A 113 -26.25 -29.03 -16.03
N ASP A 114 -25.09 -28.39 -15.93
CA ASP A 114 -24.23 -28.38 -14.74
C ASP A 114 -24.85 -27.45 -13.68
N PRO A 115 -25.03 -27.88 -12.41
CA PRO A 115 -25.53 -27.00 -11.36
C PRO A 115 -24.60 -25.82 -11.04
N ASP A 116 -23.29 -25.95 -11.26
CA ASP A 116 -22.28 -24.94 -10.92
C ASP A 116 -22.13 -23.87 -12.03
N ASP A 117 -22.80 -24.08 -13.18
CA ASP A 117 -22.77 -23.19 -14.35
C ASP A 117 -23.15 -21.75 -13.98
N GLN A 118 -22.28 -20.81 -14.36
CA GLN A 118 -22.41 -19.37 -14.13
C GLN A 118 -22.39 -18.88 -12.67
N ALA A 119 -22.02 -19.69 -11.68
CA ALA A 119 -21.97 -19.29 -10.27
C ALA A 119 -20.83 -18.32 -9.90
N HIS A 120 -19.79 -18.24 -10.73
CA HIS A 120 -18.55 -17.51 -10.44
C HIS A 120 -18.78 -16.00 -10.22
N GLY A 121 -19.52 -15.35 -11.12
CA GLY A 121 -19.78 -13.91 -11.07
C GLY A 121 -20.62 -13.43 -9.88
N ILE A 122 -21.54 -14.25 -9.36
CA ILE A 122 -22.30 -13.90 -8.14
C ILE A 122 -21.42 -13.99 -6.89
N SER A 123 -20.50 -14.96 -6.80
CA SER A 123 -19.51 -15.01 -5.72
C SER A 123 -18.54 -13.83 -5.76
N CYS A 124 -18.04 -13.45 -6.94
CA CYS A 124 -17.26 -12.22 -7.12
C CYS A 124 -18.03 -10.97 -6.64
N ALA A 125 -19.28 -10.81 -7.08
CA ALA A 125 -20.13 -9.68 -6.71
C ALA A 125 -20.41 -9.62 -5.20
N GLY A 126 -20.62 -10.77 -4.55
CA GLY A 126 -20.85 -10.86 -3.11
C GLY A 126 -19.65 -10.42 -2.27
N LEU A 127 -18.42 -10.78 -2.68
CA LEU A 127 -17.19 -10.35 -2.01
C LEU A 127 -16.96 -8.83 -2.13
N ILE A 128 -17.32 -8.23 -3.26
CA ILE A 128 -17.25 -6.76 -3.45
C ILE A 128 -18.31 -6.08 -2.57
N GLY A 129 -19.58 -6.44 -2.76
CA GLY A 129 -20.72 -5.59 -2.41
C GLY A 129 -21.99 -6.31 -1.98
N ALA A 130 -21.90 -7.47 -1.33
CA ALA A 130 -23.03 -7.99 -0.56
C ALA A 130 -23.47 -6.97 0.51
N ALA A 131 -24.75 -6.62 0.53
CA ALA A 131 -25.31 -5.56 1.35
C ALA A 131 -25.34 -5.94 2.82
N ARG A 132 -25.03 -4.97 3.71
CA ARG A 132 -25.00 -5.18 5.17
C ARG A 132 -26.41 -5.20 5.78
N ASN A 133 -27.23 -6.16 5.35
CA ASN A 133 -28.68 -6.22 5.58
C ASN A 133 -29.11 -6.99 6.85
N GLY A 134 -28.17 -7.60 7.58
CA GLY A 134 -28.42 -8.36 8.81
C GLY A 134 -28.73 -9.86 8.60
N ARG A 135 -28.65 -10.34 7.36
CA ARG A 135 -28.69 -11.75 6.96
C ARG A 135 -27.49 -11.99 6.03
N GLY A 136 -26.96 -13.21 5.95
CA GLY A 136 -25.97 -13.51 4.92
C GLY A 136 -24.57 -12.93 5.15
N GLY A 137 -23.85 -12.66 4.06
CA GLY A 137 -22.50 -12.13 4.09
C GLY A 137 -22.46 -10.61 4.30
N VAL A 138 -21.31 -10.02 3.97
CA VAL A 138 -21.15 -8.57 3.78
C VAL A 138 -19.93 -8.34 2.89
N GLY A 139 -20.10 -7.58 1.81
CA GLY A 139 -19.01 -7.23 0.91
C GLY A 139 -18.01 -6.28 1.56
N VAL A 140 -16.79 -6.22 1.04
CA VAL A 140 -15.77 -5.26 1.50
C VAL A 140 -16.29 -3.82 1.41
N ALA A 141 -17.04 -3.50 0.36
CA ALA A 141 -17.66 -2.21 0.10
C ALA A 141 -19.17 -2.38 -0.10
N TYR A 142 -19.90 -2.57 1.00
CA TYR A 142 -21.28 -3.04 1.00
C TYR A 142 -22.36 -2.04 0.51
N ASP A 143 -22.01 -0.79 0.19
CA ASP A 143 -22.94 0.23 -0.36
C ASP A 143 -22.63 0.64 -1.83
N VAL A 144 -21.70 -0.05 -2.51
CA VAL A 144 -21.40 0.18 -3.94
C VAL A 144 -22.61 -0.04 -4.84
N LYS A 145 -22.52 0.42 -6.09
CA LYS A 145 -23.39 -0.03 -7.18
C LYS A 145 -22.72 -1.05 -8.07
N LEU A 146 -23.36 -2.22 -8.22
CA LEU A 146 -22.87 -3.38 -8.93
C LEU A 146 -23.55 -3.50 -10.30
N THR A 147 -22.78 -3.69 -11.36
CA THR A 147 -23.32 -4.04 -12.69
C THR A 147 -22.67 -5.33 -13.18
N GLY A 148 -23.47 -6.33 -13.55
CA GLY A 148 -22.97 -7.54 -14.18
C GLY A 148 -22.61 -7.31 -15.64
N VAL A 149 -21.48 -7.84 -16.09
CA VAL A 149 -21.11 -7.89 -17.51
C VAL A 149 -20.77 -9.35 -17.84
N ASN A 150 -21.70 -10.05 -18.50
CA ASN A 150 -21.57 -11.47 -18.78
C ASN A 150 -20.67 -11.74 -20.01
N ILE A 151 -19.35 -11.60 -19.85
CA ILE A 151 -18.38 -11.82 -20.93
C ILE A 151 -18.32 -13.28 -21.42
N PHE A 152 -18.86 -14.22 -20.65
CA PHE A 152 -18.92 -15.64 -21.03
C PHE A 152 -20.22 -16.03 -21.75
N ASP A 153 -21.17 -15.10 -21.94
CA ASP A 153 -22.30 -15.29 -22.83
C ASP A 153 -21.86 -15.31 -24.31
N ARG A 154 -21.63 -16.52 -24.82
CA ARG A 154 -21.28 -16.78 -26.23
C ARG A 154 -22.42 -16.52 -27.21
N THR A 155 -23.60 -16.09 -26.75
CA THR A 155 -24.74 -15.74 -27.60
C THR A 155 -24.88 -14.24 -27.88
N SER A 156 -24.06 -13.40 -27.23
CA SER A 156 -24.03 -11.95 -27.42
C SER A 156 -22.62 -11.39 -27.70
N ASP A 157 -22.58 -10.11 -28.09
CA ASP A 157 -21.34 -9.34 -28.30
C ASP A 157 -20.52 -9.16 -27.00
N ALA A 158 -21.01 -9.55 -25.82
CA ALA A 158 -20.30 -9.40 -24.55
C ALA A 158 -18.96 -10.18 -24.53
N SER A 159 -18.89 -11.27 -25.27
CA SER A 159 -17.69 -12.10 -25.43
C SER A 159 -16.60 -11.50 -26.33
N ASP A 160 -16.85 -10.37 -27.00
CA ASP A 160 -15.82 -9.56 -27.65
C ASP A 160 -15.12 -8.69 -26.58
N LEU A 161 -14.07 -9.26 -25.96
CA LEU A 161 -13.40 -8.63 -24.81
C LEU A 161 -12.92 -7.19 -25.10
N PRO A 162 -12.22 -6.87 -26.22
CA PRO A 162 -11.88 -5.49 -26.54
C PRO A 162 -13.09 -4.55 -26.59
N PHE A 163 -14.21 -4.98 -27.20
CA PHE A 163 -15.43 -4.17 -27.30
C PHE A 163 -16.14 -3.98 -25.95
N SER A 164 -16.20 -5.03 -25.11
CA SER A 164 -16.79 -4.98 -23.78
C SER A 164 -15.95 -4.15 -22.80
N ILE A 165 -14.63 -4.30 -22.83
CA ILE A 165 -13.70 -3.50 -22.00
C ILE A 165 -13.73 -2.03 -22.44
N GLY A 166 -13.82 -1.75 -23.75
CA GLY A 166 -13.92 -0.37 -24.28
C GLY A 166 -15.17 0.40 -23.82
N GLN A 167 -16.19 -0.27 -23.28
CA GLN A 167 -17.34 0.38 -22.62
C GLN A 167 -17.14 0.64 -21.12
N GLY A 168 -15.98 0.25 -20.57
CA GLY A 168 -15.66 0.31 -19.14
C GLY A 168 -15.69 1.71 -18.53
N GLY A 169 -15.50 2.77 -19.33
CA GLY A 169 -15.58 4.17 -18.89
C GLY A 169 -16.92 4.59 -18.26
N LYS A 170 -17.96 3.74 -18.33
CA LYS A 170 -19.24 3.88 -17.61
C LYS A 170 -19.13 3.66 -16.10
N PHE A 171 -18.09 2.96 -15.66
CA PHE A 171 -17.90 2.48 -14.29
C PHE A 171 -16.66 3.11 -13.65
N ASP A 172 -16.63 3.14 -12.32
CA ASP A 172 -15.42 3.57 -11.61
C ASP A 172 -14.37 2.46 -11.59
N ILE A 173 -14.82 1.21 -11.41
CA ILE A 173 -13.97 0.03 -11.25
C ILE A 173 -14.50 -1.12 -12.12
N LEU A 174 -13.60 -1.84 -12.78
CA LEU A 174 -13.87 -3.11 -13.46
C LEU A 174 -13.15 -4.23 -12.70
N SER A 175 -13.92 -5.18 -12.16
CA SER A 175 -13.39 -6.40 -11.53
C SER A 175 -13.38 -7.54 -12.54
N ASN A 176 -12.19 -8.06 -12.85
CA ASN A 176 -11.93 -9.05 -13.89
C ASN A 176 -11.33 -10.32 -13.29
N SER A 177 -12.18 -11.19 -12.73
CA SER A 177 -11.77 -12.44 -12.09
C SER A 177 -11.50 -13.56 -13.10
N TRP A 178 -10.77 -13.25 -14.18
CA TRP A 178 -10.49 -14.16 -15.30
C TRP A 178 -9.10 -13.90 -15.88
N GLY A 179 -8.57 -14.91 -16.59
CA GLY A 179 -7.30 -14.82 -17.29
C GLY A 179 -7.20 -15.81 -18.42
N PHE A 180 -6.17 -15.63 -19.25
CA PHE A 180 -5.85 -16.56 -20.31
C PHE A 180 -4.90 -17.64 -19.75
N GLY A 181 -5.38 -18.87 -19.64
CA GLY A 181 -4.52 -20.01 -19.30
C GLY A 181 -3.56 -20.36 -20.45
N MET A 182 -2.43 -20.98 -20.12
CA MET A 182 -1.38 -21.51 -21.01
C MET A 182 -1.17 -20.72 -22.33
N VAL A 183 -0.77 -19.45 -22.23
CA VAL A 183 -0.50 -18.57 -23.40
C VAL A 183 0.95 -18.67 -23.84
N THR A 184 1.18 -18.82 -25.15
CA THR A 184 2.53 -18.82 -25.71
C THR A 184 3.03 -17.38 -25.96
N ALA A 185 4.11 -16.99 -25.30
CA ALA A 185 4.68 -15.64 -25.34
C ALA A 185 5.46 -15.38 -26.65
N GLY A 186 5.12 -14.31 -27.37
CA GLY A 186 5.89 -13.87 -28.54
C GLY A 186 5.38 -14.33 -29.91
N LEU A 187 4.33 -15.15 -29.99
CA LEU A 187 3.62 -15.52 -31.24
C LEU A 187 2.78 -14.36 -31.83
N GLY A 188 3.25 -13.12 -31.74
CA GLY A 188 2.43 -11.92 -31.95
C GLY A 188 1.39 -11.67 -30.86
N ASN A 189 1.42 -12.46 -29.78
CA ASN A 189 0.62 -12.28 -28.55
C ASN A 189 1.17 -11.17 -27.63
N SER A 190 2.21 -10.44 -28.04
CA SER A 190 2.70 -9.29 -27.28
C SER A 190 1.67 -8.16 -27.31
N ARG A 191 1.49 -7.45 -26.19
CA ARG A 191 0.50 -6.37 -26.04
C ARG A 191 0.77 -5.13 -26.90
N ASP A 192 1.95 -5.02 -27.49
CA ASP A 192 2.36 -3.97 -28.43
C ASP A 192 2.38 -4.41 -29.90
N THR A 193 2.10 -5.69 -30.21
CA THR A 193 2.03 -6.18 -31.59
C THR A 193 0.73 -5.74 -32.27
N GLU A 194 0.83 -4.85 -33.27
CA GLU A 194 -0.32 -4.33 -33.99
C GLU A 194 -1.19 -5.44 -34.63
N GLY A 195 -2.49 -5.39 -34.37
CA GLY A 195 -3.47 -6.36 -34.89
C GLY A 195 -3.66 -7.61 -34.04
N GLY A 196 -2.85 -7.81 -32.99
CA GLY A 196 -3.04 -8.88 -32.00
C GLY A 196 -4.21 -8.63 -31.04
N GLU A 197 -4.79 -9.71 -30.52
CA GLU A 197 -5.91 -9.65 -29.56
C GLU A 197 -5.49 -8.98 -28.24
N PHE A 198 -4.31 -9.34 -27.72
CA PHE A 198 -3.70 -8.69 -26.56
C PHE A 198 -3.46 -7.18 -26.77
N ALA A 199 -3.06 -6.75 -27.97
CA ALA A 199 -2.91 -5.33 -28.28
C ALA A 199 -4.26 -4.60 -28.42
N ALA A 200 -5.31 -5.27 -28.90
CA ALA A 200 -6.66 -4.71 -28.92
C ALA A 200 -7.22 -4.55 -27.50
N MET A 201 -7.04 -5.54 -26.63
CA MET A 201 -7.43 -5.46 -25.23
C MET A 201 -6.62 -4.37 -24.48
N ALA A 202 -5.30 -4.32 -24.64
CA ALA A 202 -4.46 -3.31 -24.00
C ALA A 202 -4.88 -1.87 -24.37
N LYS A 203 -5.21 -1.63 -25.65
CA LYS A 203 -5.79 -0.35 -26.11
C LYS A 203 -7.16 -0.05 -25.53
N SER A 204 -7.99 -1.07 -25.28
CA SER A 204 -9.28 -0.89 -24.61
C SER A 204 -9.12 -0.55 -23.12
N VAL A 205 -8.11 -1.11 -22.44
CA VAL A 205 -7.79 -0.74 -21.04
C VAL A 205 -7.19 0.68 -20.97
N GLU A 206 -6.28 1.03 -21.87
CA GLU A 206 -5.75 2.39 -22.01
C GLU A 206 -6.87 3.41 -22.28
N HIS A 207 -7.81 3.09 -23.18
CA HIS A 207 -8.94 3.96 -23.48
C HIS A 207 -9.81 4.30 -22.25
N ILE A 208 -10.06 3.33 -21.36
CA ILE A 208 -10.87 3.58 -20.14
C ILE A 208 -10.05 4.23 -19.02
N ALA A 209 -8.73 4.06 -19.01
CA ALA A 209 -7.83 4.83 -18.15
C ALA A 209 -7.74 6.30 -18.59
N ASP A 210 -7.83 6.58 -19.89
CA ASP A 210 -7.84 7.94 -20.45
C ASP A 210 -9.18 8.67 -20.31
N THR A 211 -10.30 7.95 -20.39
CA THR A 211 -11.64 8.56 -20.58
C THR A 211 -12.68 8.23 -19.52
N GLY A 212 -12.46 7.19 -18.71
CA GLY A 212 -13.33 6.87 -17.59
C GLY A 212 -13.31 7.96 -16.52
N ARG A 213 -14.40 8.05 -15.74
CA ARG A 213 -14.49 8.95 -14.57
C ARG A 213 -14.09 10.41 -14.90
N ASP A 214 -14.64 10.94 -15.98
CA ASP A 214 -14.35 12.30 -16.51
C ASP A 214 -12.85 12.61 -16.76
N GLY A 215 -12.05 11.58 -17.04
CA GLY A 215 -10.61 11.68 -17.30
C GLY A 215 -9.71 11.34 -16.10
N LEU A 216 -10.28 10.95 -14.96
CA LEU A 216 -9.53 10.33 -13.85
C LEU A 216 -9.12 8.88 -14.17
N GLY A 217 -9.88 8.21 -15.04
CA GLY A 217 -9.65 6.84 -15.48
C GLY A 217 -10.39 5.79 -14.65
N SER A 218 -11.06 4.85 -15.33
CA SER A 218 -11.67 3.69 -14.68
C SER A 218 -10.60 2.68 -14.26
N ILE A 219 -10.71 2.13 -13.04
CA ILE A 219 -9.71 1.22 -12.50
C ILE A 219 -9.94 -0.21 -13.00
N PHE A 220 -8.95 -0.80 -13.67
CA PHE A 220 -9.02 -2.17 -14.16
C PHE A 220 -8.30 -3.14 -13.22
N VAL A 221 -9.06 -3.89 -12.40
CA VAL A 221 -8.54 -4.87 -11.43
C VAL A 221 -8.68 -6.27 -12.02
N LYS A 222 -7.60 -7.07 -12.04
CA LYS A 222 -7.56 -8.37 -12.74
C LYS A 222 -6.84 -9.46 -11.94
N ALA A 223 -7.36 -10.69 -12.04
CA ALA A 223 -6.75 -11.88 -11.47
C ALA A 223 -5.46 -12.28 -12.20
N ALA A 224 -4.39 -12.57 -11.45
CA ALA A 224 -3.10 -12.99 -12.02
C ALA A 224 -3.12 -14.37 -12.70
N GLY A 225 -4.07 -15.24 -12.33
CA GLY A 225 -4.20 -16.62 -12.81
C GLY A 225 -3.90 -17.67 -11.72
N ASN A 226 -4.06 -18.95 -12.06
CA ASN A 226 -4.17 -20.05 -11.10
C ASN A 226 -3.33 -21.30 -11.49
N ASP A 227 -2.18 -21.09 -12.12
CA ASP A 227 -1.35 -22.12 -12.77
C ASP A 227 -0.04 -22.44 -12.01
N SER A 228 0.23 -21.76 -10.89
CA SER A 228 1.45 -21.88 -10.05
C SER A 228 2.76 -21.53 -10.79
N ARG A 229 2.71 -20.46 -11.60
CA ARG A 229 3.78 -20.05 -12.54
C ARG A 229 3.91 -18.54 -12.67
N ASP A 230 5.01 -18.09 -13.27
CA ASP A 230 5.12 -16.73 -13.79
C ASP A 230 4.06 -16.52 -14.89
N GLY A 231 3.04 -15.70 -14.59
CA GLY A 231 1.88 -15.48 -15.47
C GLY A 231 2.07 -14.34 -16.47
N THR A 232 3.32 -13.93 -16.75
CA THR A 232 3.65 -12.81 -17.65
C THR A 232 3.15 -13.03 -19.09
N ALA A 233 2.91 -14.29 -19.50
CA ALA A 233 2.44 -14.62 -20.84
C ALA A 233 0.98 -14.23 -21.13
N ASP A 234 0.11 -14.07 -20.11
CA ASP A 234 -1.12 -13.28 -20.25
C ASP A 234 -0.69 -11.80 -20.31
N ALA A 235 -0.42 -11.30 -21.52
CA ALA A 235 0.28 -10.03 -21.70
C ALA A 235 -0.49 -8.81 -21.15
N ILE A 236 -1.78 -8.94 -20.79
CA ILE A 236 -2.55 -7.91 -20.09
C ILE A 236 -2.14 -7.79 -18.62
N ASN A 237 -1.71 -8.87 -17.97
CA ASN A 237 -1.21 -8.85 -16.59
C ASN A 237 -0.11 -7.80 -16.37
N GLY A 238 0.77 -7.63 -17.36
CA GLY A 238 1.88 -6.67 -17.33
C GLY A 238 1.57 -5.27 -17.87
N ALA A 239 0.33 -4.95 -18.24
CA ALA A 239 -0.01 -3.63 -18.78
C ALA A 239 -0.10 -2.58 -17.66
N ARG A 240 0.55 -1.41 -17.83
CA ARG A 240 0.65 -0.36 -16.79
C ARG A 240 -0.68 0.13 -16.21
N HIS A 241 -1.78 0.03 -16.97
CA HIS A 241 -3.12 0.44 -16.54
C HIS A 241 -3.84 -0.58 -15.63
N VAL A 242 -3.23 -1.74 -15.37
CA VAL A 242 -3.87 -2.85 -14.66
C VAL A 242 -3.39 -2.91 -13.20
N VAL A 243 -4.34 -3.16 -12.29
CA VAL A 243 -4.10 -3.63 -10.93
C VAL A 243 -4.16 -5.17 -10.96
N THR A 244 -3.02 -5.82 -11.14
CA THR A 244 -2.96 -7.29 -11.21
C THR A 244 -2.79 -7.90 -9.82
N VAL A 245 -3.66 -8.87 -9.50
CA VAL A 245 -3.89 -9.36 -8.13
C VAL A 245 -3.51 -10.83 -7.97
N GLY A 246 -2.55 -11.11 -7.10
CA GLY A 246 -2.20 -12.47 -6.64
C GLY A 246 -3.01 -12.92 -5.42
N ALA A 247 -2.83 -14.16 -4.99
CA ALA A 247 -3.57 -14.78 -3.89
C ALA A 247 -2.65 -15.36 -2.81
N TYR A 248 -3.03 -15.20 -1.53
CA TYR A 248 -2.34 -15.84 -0.40
C TYR A 248 -3.31 -16.53 0.56
N ARG A 249 -2.83 -17.58 1.25
CA ARG A 249 -3.66 -18.50 2.05
C ARG A 249 -3.79 -18.08 3.51
N GLN A 250 -4.94 -18.41 4.08
CA GLN A 250 -5.33 -18.12 5.46
C GLN A 250 -4.35 -18.64 6.54
N VAL A 251 -3.74 -19.80 6.34
CA VAL A 251 -3.10 -20.56 7.45
C VAL A 251 -1.84 -19.87 7.97
N ASP A 252 -0.98 -19.41 7.07
CA ASP A 252 0.35 -18.87 7.38
C ASP A 252 0.76 -17.68 6.48
N GLY A 253 -0.17 -17.13 5.69
CA GLY A 253 0.09 -15.95 4.84
C GLY A 253 0.86 -16.23 3.56
N ILE A 254 1.24 -17.49 3.30
CA ILE A 254 1.99 -17.86 2.10
C ILE A 254 1.12 -17.76 0.84
N ALA A 255 1.72 -17.37 -0.28
CA ALA A 255 1.06 -17.37 -1.59
C ALA A 255 0.32 -18.70 -1.83
N SER A 256 -0.94 -18.63 -2.23
CA SER A 256 -1.78 -19.81 -2.39
C SER A 256 -1.17 -20.73 -3.44
N SER A 257 -1.25 -22.05 -3.25
CA SER A 257 -0.52 -23.04 -4.06
C SER A 257 -0.68 -22.92 -5.59
N TYR A 258 -1.80 -22.37 -6.04
CA TYR A 258 -2.13 -22.12 -7.44
C TYR A 258 -1.74 -20.72 -7.95
N SER A 259 -1.47 -19.73 -7.09
CA SER A 259 -1.37 -18.33 -7.51
C SER A 259 -0.26 -18.17 -8.55
N ASN A 260 -0.57 -17.51 -9.66
CA ASN A 260 0.49 -17.06 -10.56
C ASN A 260 1.30 -15.95 -9.89
N ASN A 261 2.59 -15.98 -10.14
CA ASN A 261 3.60 -15.03 -9.68
C ASN A 261 4.13 -14.21 -10.87
N GLY A 262 5.02 -13.26 -10.62
CA GLY A 262 5.75 -12.53 -11.65
C GLY A 262 5.89 -11.04 -11.36
N SER A 263 6.77 -10.38 -12.11
CA SER A 263 7.17 -8.97 -11.92
C SER A 263 6.07 -7.93 -12.18
N TYR A 264 4.90 -8.37 -12.63
CA TYR A 264 3.75 -7.54 -12.95
C TYR A 264 2.74 -7.43 -11.80
N LEU A 265 2.87 -8.24 -10.74
CA LEU A 265 1.93 -8.17 -9.61
C LEU A 265 2.03 -6.79 -8.95
N LEU A 266 0.88 -6.18 -8.66
CA LEU A 266 0.84 -4.94 -7.88
C LEU A 266 0.64 -5.26 -6.39
N VAL A 267 -0.35 -6.09 -6.07
CA VAL A 267 -0.68 -6.52 -4.69
C VAL A 267 -1.28 -7.93 -4.71
N SER A 268 -1.34 -8.59 -3.56
CA SER A 268 -2.07 -9.83 -3.35
C SER A 268 -3.18 -9.69 -2.30
N ALA A 269 -4.19 -10.54 -2.37
CA ALA A 269 -5.31 -10.56 -1.42
C ALA A 269 -5.57 -11.97 -0.86
N PRO A 270 -6.22 -12.06 0.32
CA PRO A 270 -6.48 -13.35 0.97
C PRO A 270 -7.46 -14.19 0.13
N SER A 271 -7.11 -15.46 -0.10
CA SER A 271 -7.96 -16.40 -0.82
C SER A 271 -7.83 -17.83 -0.27
N ASN A 272 -8.57 -18.76 -0.86
CA ASN A 272 -8.54 -20.16 -0.47
C ASN A 272 -7.19 -20.83 -0.77
N ASP A 273 -7.04 -22.04 -0.25
CA ASP A 273 -6.07 -23.01 -0.75
C ASP A 273 -6.64 -24.41 -0.61
N SER A 274 -5.93 -25.41 -1.14
CA SER A 274 -6.22 -26.83 -0.99
C SER A 274 -6.52 -27.19 0.46
N ALA A 275 -7.61 -27.94 0.68
CA ALA A 275 -8.00 -28.42 2.01
C ALA A 275 -6.92 -29.33 2.65
N TYR A 276 -6.07 -29.97 1.84
CA TYR A 276 -4.91 -30.73 2.32
C TYR A 276 -3.82 -29.83 2.93
N LEU A 277 -3.80 -28.55 2.57
CA LEU A 277 -2.92 -27.51 3.11
C LEU A 277 -3.58 -26.71 4.24
N GLY A 278 -4.70 -27.20 4.80
CA GLY A 278 -5.45 -26.51 5.84
C GLY A 278 -6.20 -25.25 5.37
N GLY A 279 -6.20 -24.97 4.06
CA GLY A 279 -6.96 -23.86 3.49
C GLY A 279 -8.47 -24.09 3.62
N THR A 280 -9.22 -23.00 3.81
CA THR A 280 -10.69 -22.98 3.67
C THR A 280 -11.09 -22.06 2.54
N GLY A 281 -12.25 -22.28 1.93
CA GLY A 281 -12.75 -21.38 0.90
C GLY A 281 -13.15 -20.02 1.47
N LEU A 282 -13.31 -19.06 0.56
CA LEU A 282 -13.94 -17.78 0.86
C LEU A 282 -15.44 -18.01 1.02
N PHE A 283 -16.00 -17.56 2.14
CA PHE A 283 -17.44 -17.46 2.28
C PHE A 283 -17.96 -16.34 1.37
N ALA A 284 -18.78 -16.68 0.37
CA ALA A 284 -19.28 -15.78 -0.66
C ALA A 284 -20.73 -16.10 -1.03
N ALA A 285 -21.42 -15.13 -1.64
CA ALA A 285 -22.74 -15.35 -2.22
C ALA A 285 -22.67 -16.42 -3.33
N ASP A 286 -23.74 -17.20 -3.47
CA ASP A 286 -23.85 -18.24 -4.49
C ASP A 286 -25.16 -18.05 -5.28
N LEU A 287 -25.44 -18.89 -6.28
CA LEU A 287 -26.74 -18.85 -6.98
C LEU A 287 -27.89 -19.22 -6.04
N LEU A 288 -29.07 -18.63 -6.25
CA LEU A 288 -30.25 -18.95 -5.46
C LEU A 288 -30.77 -20.37 -5.74
N GLY A 289 -31.11 -21.10 -4.67
CA GLY A 289 -31.86 -22.35 -4.77
C GLY A 289 -30.98 -23.61 -4.82
N TRP A 290 -30.99 -24.33 -5.94
CA TRP A 290 -30.31 -25.64 -6.06
C TRP A 290 -29.08 -25.62 -6.98
N ARG A 291 -28.78 -24.47 -7.57
CA ARG A 291 -27.61 -24.22 -8.41
C ARG A 291 -26.56 -23.50 -7.61
N GLY A 292 -25.33 -23.47 -8.11
CA GLY A 292 -24.20 -22.91 -7.40
C GLY A 292 -23.30 -23.96 -6.76
N TYR A 293 -22.15 -23.51 -6.30
CA TYR A 293 -21.11 -24.33 -5.69
C TYR A 293 -21.59 -25.11 -4.45
N ASN A 294 -22.62 -24.60 -3.74
CA ASN A 294 -23.27 -25.27 -2.62
C ASN A 294 -24.49 -26.10 -3.08
N PHE A 295 -24.24 -27.08 -3.93
CA PHE A 295 -25.28 -28.01 -4.40
C PHE A 295 -25.84 -28.88 -3.25
N SER A 296 -26.95 -28.41 -2.66
CA SER A 296 -27.72 -29.14 -1.66
C SER A 296 -29.03 -29.66 -2.23
N GLY A 297 -29.25 -30.98 -2.15
CA GLY A 297 -30.55 -31.59 -2.41
C GLY A 297 -31.60 -31.37 -1.31
N ASP A 298 -31.25 -30.68 -0.22
CA ASP A 298 -32.16 -30.27 0.85
C ASP A 298 -32.62 -28.81 0.62
N PRO A 299 -33.90 -28.57 0.27
CA PRO A 299 -34.45 -27.23 0.07
C PRO A 299 -34.62 -26.40 1.37
N GLY A 300 -34.21 -26.93 2.53
CA GLY A 300 -34.14 -26.22 3.80
C GLY A 300 -32.73 -25.72 4.19
N ALA A 301 -31.69 -26.09 3.46
CA ALA A 301 -30.32 -25.60 3.70
C ALA A 301 -30.10 -24.23 3.04
N PRO A 302 -29.25 -23.34 3.62
CA PRO A 302 -28.88 -22.07 3.00
C PRO A 302 -27.89 -22.31 1.84
N ALA A 303 -28.42 -22.71 0.69
CA ALA A 303 -27.67 -22.92 -0.55
C ALA A 303 -27.32 -21.62 -1.29
N ASP A 304 -27.91 -20.48 -0.89
CA ASP A 304 -27.62 -19.14 -1.42
C ASP A 304 -26.17 -18.63 -1.14
N TYR A 305 -25.31 -19.47 -0.55
CA TYR A 305 -23.92 -19.19 -0.15
C TYR A 305 -23.01 -20.39 -0.33
N THR A 306 -21.75 -20.11 -0.64
CA THR A 306 -20.65 -21.08 -0.70
C THR A 306 -19.58 -20.75 0.34
N ASP A 307 -18.89 -21.77 0.85
CA ASP A 307 -17.64 -21.69 1.63
C ASP A 307 -16.45 -22.36 0.93
N SER A 308 -16.56 -22.59 -0.39
CA SER A 308 -15.54 -23.24 -1.24
C SER A 308 -14.88 -22.32 -2.28
N PHE A 309 -15.41 -21.10 -2.48
CA PHE A 309 -14.93 -20.15 -3.50
C PHE A 309 -13.48 -19.69 -3.24
N GLY A 310 -12.79 -19.20 -4.28
CA GLY A 310 -11.41 -18.75 -4.16
C GLY A 310 -10.69 -18.58 -5.50
N GLY A 311 -9.41 -18.98 -5.56
CA GLY A 311 -8.51 -18.61 -6.66
C GLY A 311 -8.02 -17.16 -6.53
N THR A 312 -7.19 -16.71 -7.47
CA THR A 312 -6.97 -15.26 -7.71
C THR A 312 -8.28 -14.55 -8.09
N SER A 313 -9.26 -15.30 -8.59
CA SER A 313 -10.67 -14.89 -8.77
C SER A 313 -11.38 -14.49 -7.47
N GLY A 314 -10.96 -15.00 -6.32
CA GLY A 314 -11.44 -14.59 -4.99
C GLY A 314 -10.67 -13.41 -4.39
N ALA A 315 -9.39 -13.28 -4.76
CA ALA A 315 -8.52 -12.17 -4.33
C ALA A 315 -8.86 -10.85 -5.06
N THR A 316 -9.13 -10.91 -6.37
CA THR A 316 -9.50 -9.79 -7.24
C THR A 316 -10.70 -8.96 -6.75
N PRO A 317 -11.87 -9.55 -6.43
CA PRO A 317 -13.03 -8.80 -5.93
C PRO A 317 -12.79 -8.15 -4.56
N ILE A 318 -11.90 -8.72 -3.74
CA ILE A 318 -11.50 -8.11 -2.47
C ILE A 318 -10.71 -6.82 -2.74
N VAL A 319 -9.75 -6.82 -3.66
CA VAL A 319 -9.02 -5.60 -4.08
C VAL A 319 -9.94 -4.58 -4.74
N ALA A 320 -10.88 -5.02 -5.59
CA ALA A 320 -11.88 -4.13 -6.18
C ALA A 320 -12.78 -3.47 -5.11
N GLY A 321 -13.15 -4.22 -4.06
CA GLY A 321 -13.84 -3.67 -2.89
C GLY A 321 -13.01 -2.67 -2.10
N VAL A 322 -11.72 -2.94 -1.85
CA VAL A 322 -10.82 -1.96 -1.19
C VAL A 322 -10.68 -0.69 -2.04
N THR A 323 -10.52 -0.84 -3.35
CA THR A 323 -10.47 0.28 -4.29
C THR A 323 -11.77 1.11 -4.24
N ALA A 324 -12.93 0.47 -4.07
CA ALA A 324 -14.19 1.18 -3.91
C ALA A 324 -14.27 1.97 -2.60
N LEU A 325 -13.68 1.47 -1.51
CA LEU A 325 -13.56 2.25 -0.26
C LEU A 325 -12.61 3.45 -0.42
N MET A 326 -11.53 3.31 -1.20
CA MET A 326 -10.61 4.42 -1.51
C MET A 326 -11.30 5.52 -2.32
N LEU A 327 -12.15 5.16 -3.30
CA LEU A 327 -12.88 6.13 -4.13
C LEU A 327 -14.09 6.76 -3.41
N ASP A 328 -14.67 6.11 -2.40
CA ASP A 328 -15.65 6.72 -1.47
C ASP A 328 -14.94 7.75 -0.55
N ALA A 329 -13.70 7.47 -0.14
CA ALA A 329 -12.89 8.40 0.63
C ALA A 329 -12.36 9.60 -0.18
N ASN A 330 -12.02 9.39 -1.45
CA ASN A 330 -11.56 10.45 -2.33
C ASN A 330 -11.95 10.15 -3.78
N GLU A 331 -13.07 10.73 -4.23
CA GLU A 331 -13.54 10.61 -5.61
C GLU A 331 -12.57 11.24 -6.62
N GLY A 332 -11.69 12.14 -6.18
CA GLY A 332 -10.72 12.85 -7.02
C GLY A 332 -9.48 12.05 -7.41
N LEU A 333 -9.27 10.84 -6.89
CA LEU A 333 -8.12 10.00 -7.24
C LEU A 333 -8.14 9.61 -8.73
N GLY A 334 -7.02 9.77 -9.41
CA GLY A 334 -6.77 9.22 -10.73
C GLY A 334 -6.36 7.74 -10.69
N TRP A 335 -6.35 7.08 -11.85
CA TRP A 335 -6.04 5.65 -11.94
C TRP A 335 -4.62 5.30 -11.48
N ARG A 336 -3.66 6.23 -11.61
CA ARG A 336 -2.30 6.06 -11.09
C ARG A 336 -2.25 6.26 -9.58
N ASP A 337 -2.97 7.24 -9.04
CA ASP A 337 -3.06 7.43 -7.59
C ASP A 337 -3.53 6.15 -6.88
N VAL A 338 -4.57 5.50 -7.41
CA VAL A 338 -5.07 4.23 -6.89
C VAL A 338 -3.99 3.15 -6.89
N ARG A 339 -3.19 3.01 -7.96
CA ARG A 339 -2.08 2.03 -8.02
C ARG A 339 -0.99 2.39 -6.99
N ASN A 340 -0.61 3.66 -6.92
CA ASN A 340 0.44 4.15 -6.02
C ASN A 340 0.03 3.98 -4.54
N ILE A 341 -1.23 4.25 -4.18
CA ILE A 341 -1.78 4.03 -2.84
C ILE A 341 -1.82 2.53 -2.51
N LEU A 342 -2.29 1.68 -3.43
CA LEU A 342 -2.32 0.22 -3.21
C LEU A 342 -0.91 -0.34 -2.95
N ALA A 343 0.11 0.12 -3.69
CA ALA A 343 1.50 -0.22 -3.43
C ALA A 343 1.99 0.32 -2.07
N ALA A 344 1.76 1.60 -1.78
CA ALA A 344 2.24 2.26 -0.56
C ALA A 344 1.51 1.83 0.74
N SER A 345 0.34 1.20 0.62
CA SER A 345 -0.45 0.69 1.75
C SER A 345 -0.30 -0.81 2.00
N ALA A 346 0.27 -1.54 1.04
CA ALA A 346 0.45 -2.98 1.15
C ALA A 346 1.43 -3.36 2.28
N LYS A 347 1.26 -4.57 2.81
CA LYS A 347 1.97 -5.11 3.96
C LYS A 347 2.47 -6.52 3.70
N MET A 348 3.59 -6.92 4.32
CA MET A 348 4.07 -8.30 4.17
C MET A 348 3.13 -9.26 4.93
N PRO A 349 2.55 -10.29 4.28
CA PRO A 349 1.71 -11.29 4.97
C PRO A 349 2.54 -12.30 5.78
N ILE A 350 3.84 -12.35 5.52
CA ILE A 350 4.88 -13.20 6.11
C ILE A 350 6.06 -12.32 6.54
N SER A 351 7.05 -12.89 7.23
CA SER A 351 8.31 -12.19 7.50
C SER A 351 9.07 -11.82 6.22
N PHE A 352 9.85 -10.73 6.25
CA PHE A 352 10.66 -10.27 5.10
C PHE A 352 11.58 -11.36 4.56
N ASP A 353 12.29 -12.08 5.44
CA ASP A 353 13.01 -13.31 5.11
C ASP A 353 12.28 -14.52 5.71
N THR A 354 11.91 -15.49 4.87
CA THR A 354 11.39 -16.80 5.31
C THR A 354 12.34 -17.95 5.05
N GLY A 355 13.36 -17.75 4.20
CA GLY A 355 14.25 -18.81 3.75
C GLY A 355 13.57 -19.73 2.72
N PRO A 356 14.20 -20.85 2.34
CA PRO A 356 13.57 -21.81 1.43
C PRO A 356 12.35 -22.42 2.10
N VAL A 357 11.19 -22.34 1.45
CA VAL A 357 9.90 -22.72 2.05
C VAL A 357 9.54 -24.15 1.67
N PHE A 358 9.31 -25.00 2.67
CA PHE A 358 8.69 -26.32 2.50
C PHE A 358 7.25 -26.34 3.01
N ILE A 359 6.33 -26.80 2.16
CA ILE A 359 4.96 -27.14 2.55
C ILE A 359 4.87 -28.64 2.87
N ASN A 360 4.48 -29.00 4.10
CA ASN A 360 4.32 -30.40 4.49
C ASN A 360 2.94 -30.96 4.09
N THR A 361 2.88 -31.65 2.95
CA THR A 361 1.68 -32.34 2.47
C THR A 361 1.83 -33.85 2.56
N VAL A 362 1.23 -34.49 3.58
CA VAL A 362 1.19 -35.96 3.69
C VAL A 362 -0.06 -36.49 2.97
N LEU A 363 0.10 -36.95 1.73
CA LEU A 363 -0.94 -37.73 1.02
C LEU A 363 -0.65 -39.23 1.11
N ASN A 364 -1.69 -40.06 1.00
CA ASN A 364 -1.55 -41.53 0.90
C ASN A 364 -0.70 -42.01 -0.30
N SER A 365 -0.40 -41.11 -1.24
CA SER A 365 0.41 -41.34 -2.44
C SER A 365 1.85 -40.81 -2.35
N GLY A 366 2.23 -40.11 -1.27
CA GLY A 366 3.56 -39.52 -1.08
C GLY A 366 3.52 -38.06 -0.59
N VAL A 367 4.71 -37.50 -0.38
CA VAL A 367 4.88 -36.07 -0.05
C VAL A 367 4.76 -35.24 -1.33
N TYR A 368 3.92 -34.21 -1.30
CA TYR A 368 3.82 -33.22 -2.38
C TYR A 368 4.44 -31.90 -1.97
N TYR A 369 5.33 -31.41 -2.83
CA TYR A 369 6.03 -30.14 -2.67
C TYR A 369 5.22 -29.04 -3.36
N THR A 370 4.93 -27.99 -2.60
CA THR A 370 4.61 -26.68 -3.13
C THR A 370 5.54 -25.71 -2.42
N SER A 371 6.03 -24.72 -3.15
CA SER A 371 7.00 -23.74 -2.70
C SER A 371 6.59 -22.38 -3.23
N MET A 372 6.94 -21.34 -2.50
CA MET A 372 6.89 -19.96 -3.01
C MET A 372 7.79 -19.82 -4.25
N ASN A 373 7.64 -18.75 -5.02
CA ASN A 373 8.69 -18.36 -5.96
C ASN A 373 9.92 -17.90 -5.15
N GLU A 374 9.75 -16.87 -4.32
CA GLU A 374 10.83 -16.20 -3.61
C GLU A 374 10.95 -16.64 -2.14
N GLN A 375 12.16 -16.52 -1.58
CA GLN A 375 12.49 -16.88 -0.18
C GLN A 375 12.49 -15.68 0.77
N SER A 376 12.37 -14.49 0.19
CA SER A 376 12.34 -13.22 0.88
C SER A 376 11.66 -12.19 -0.03
N PHE A 377 11.14 -11.14 0.59
CA PHE A 377 10.87 -9.90 -0.14
C PHE A 377 12.19 -9.27 -0.60
N LYS A 378 12.11 -8.44 -1.64
CA LYS A 378 13.18 -7.59 -2.15
C LYS A 378 12.89 -6.14 -1.80
N LEU A 379 13.91 -5.29 -1.84
CA LEU A 379 13.76 -3.85 -1.69
C LEU A 379 13.79 -3.18 -3.06
N ALA A 380 12.87 -2.24 -3.27
CA ALA A 380 12.67 -1.52 -4.53
C ALA A 380 12.59 -0.01 -4.30
N GLY A 381 13.33 0.74 -5.12
CA GLY A 381 13.32 2.21 -5.14
C GLY A 381 13.94 2.83 -3.90
N HIS A 382 15.26 3.03 -3.89
CA HIS A 382 15.93 3.64 -2.73
C HIS A 382 15.48 5.09 -2.46
N ALA A 383 14.83 5.75 -3.42
CA ALA A 383 14.24 7.08 -3.30
C ALA A 383 12.71 7.07 -3.12
N ALA A 384 12.08 5.91 -2.89
CA ALA A 384 10.62 5.77 -2.73
C ALA A 384 10.02 6.49 -1.51
N ASN A 385 10.87 7.03 -0.61
CA ASN A 385 10.47 7.77 0.60
C ASN A 385 9.43 7.03 1.47
N TRP A 386 9.44 5.69 1.43
CA TRP A 386 8.42 4.83 2.05
C TRP A 386 8.96 4.14 3.30
N ASN A 387 8.30 4.36 4.44
CA ASN A 387 8.74 3.91 5.76
C ASN A 387 10.23 4.22 6.01
N GLY A 388 10.68 5.41 5.59
CA GLY A 388 12.07 5.87 5.70
C GLY A 388 13.08 5.24 4.73
N GLY A 389 12.64 4.62 3.62
CA GLY A 389 13.55 4.05 2.62
C GLY A 389 12.81 3.40 1.44
N ALA A 390 13.37 2.30 0.93
CA ALA A 390 12.80 1.52 -0.17
C ALA A 390 11.49 0.80 0.20
N MET A 391 10.65 0.52 -0.79
CA MET A 391 9.47 -0.35 -0.65
C MET A 391 9.89 -1.82 -0.61
N HIS A 392 9.08 -2.69 0.00
CA HIS A 392 9.23 -4.14 -0.19
C HIS A 392 8.42 -4.59 -1.41
N TYR A 393 8.94 -5.58 -2.14
CA TYR A 393 8.27 -6.20 -3.28
C TYR A 393 8.60 -7.69 -3.34
N SER A 394 7.66 -8.50 -3.81
CA SER A 394 7.91 -9.89 -4.20
C SER A 394 7.11 -10.28 -5.44
N ASN A 395 7.70 -11.11 -6.29
CA ASN A 395 7.01 -11.75 -7.42
C ASN A 395 5.81 -12.61 -6.97
N ASP A 396 5.72 -13.04 -5.72
CA ASP A 396 4.56 -13.80 -5.19
C ASP A 396 3.42 -12.90 -4.64
N TYR A 397 3.72 -11.62 -4.33
CA TYR A 397 2.77 -10.74 -3.62
C TYR A 397 2.59 -9.34 -4.23
N GLY A 398 3.36 -8.98 -5.27
CA GLY A 398 3.56 -7.58 -5.62
C GLY A 398 4.21 -6.82 -4.46
N TYR A 399 3.71 -5.62 -4.16
CA TYR A 399 4.06 -4.85 -2.95
C TYR A 399 3.50 -5.44 -1.64
N GLY A 400 2.84 -6.61 -1.67
CA GLY A 400 2.36 -7.30 -0.48
C GLY A 400 0.85 -7.51 -0.45
N ALA A 401 0.35 -7.89 0.73
CA ALA A 401 -1.06 -8.04 1.01
C ALA A 401 -1.77 -6.67 1.07
N VAL A 402 -2.92 -6.56 0.40
CA VAL A 402 -3.78 -5.37 0.48
C VAL A 402 -4.25 -5.08 1.93
N ASP A 403 -4.17 -3.83 2.36
CA ASP A 403 -4.63 -3.36 3.67
C ASP A 403 -5.64 -2.22 3.51
N ALA A 404 -6.93 -2.52 3.61
CA ALA A 404 -8.00 -1.52 3.43
C ALA A 404 -7.87 -0.35 4.40
N TYR A 405 -7.42 -0.61 5.64
CA TYR A 405 -7.16 0.45 6.61
C TYR A 405 -6.13 1.46 6.09
N SER A 406 -4.91 1.01 5.76
CA SER A 406 -3.84 1.90 5.31
C SER A 406 -4.16 2.52 3.94
N ALA A 407 -4.77 1.76 3.03
CA ALA A 407 -5.13 2.23 1.68
C ALA A 407 -6.14 3.39 1.73
N VAL A 408 -7.20 3.25 2.53
CA VAL A 408 -8.24 4.29 2.63
C VAL A 408 -7.73 5.51 3.38
N ARG A 409 -6.94 5.36 4.45
CA ARG A 409 -6.35 6.52 5.15
C ARG A 409 -5.32 7.29 4.29
N LEU A 410 -4.58 6.63 3.40
CA LEU A 410 -3.75 7.33 2.42
C LEU A 410 -4.59 8.02 1.33
N ALA A 411 -5.69 7.40 0.88
CA ALA A 411 -6.60 7.96 -0.11
C ALA A 411 -7.22 9.30 0.32
N GLU A 412 -7.65 9.41 1.59
CA GLU A 412 -8.21 10.63 2.18
C GLU A 412 -7.30 11.87 2.00
N VAL A 413 -6.00 11.69 2.21
CA VAL A 413 -5.02 12.78 2.28
C VAL A 413 -4.28 13.01 0.96
N TRP A 414 -4.46 12.14 -0.04
CA TRP A 414 -3.62 12.11 -1.24
C TRP A 414 -3.62 13.42 -2.04
N SER A 415 -4.75 14.13 -2.06
CA SER A 415 -4.90 15.41 -2.75
C SER A 415 -4.11 16.56 -2.11
N LEU A 416 -3.51 16.38 -0.93
CA LEU A 416 -2.56 17.34 -0.33
C LEU A 416 -1.23 17.38 -1.10
N PHE A 417 -0.86 16.28 -1.76
CA PHE A 417 0.46 16.08 -2.37
C PHE A 417 0.51 16.48 -3.85
N GLY A 418 -0.59 17.01 -4.40
CA GLY A 418 -0.66 17.50 -5.77
C GLY A 418 -1.98 17.18 -6.48
N PRO A 419 -2.06 17.49 -7.78
CA PRO A 419 -3.20 17.10 -8.61
C PRO A 419 -3.20 15.59 -8.87
N ALA A 420 -4.40 15.04 -9.09
CA ALA A 420 -4.62 13.65 -9.43
C ALA A 420 -3.70 13.14 -10.56
N LYS A 421 -3.13 11.95 -10.38
CA LYS A 421 -2.22 11.30 -11.32
C LYS A 421 -3.03 10.46 -12.31
N VAL A 422 -2.98 10.88 -13.57
CA VAL A 422 -3.79 10.38 -14.70
C VAL A 422 -2.92 10.22 -15.94
N SER A 423 -3.45 9.67 -17.04
CA SER A 423 -2.68 9.49 -18.28
C SER A 423 -2.15 10.81 -18.85
N SER A 424 -2.94 11.89 -18.75
CA SER A 424 -2.57 13.21 -19.32
C SER A 424 -1.43 13.94 -18.59
N ASN A 425 -1.02 13.45 -17.41
CA ASN A 425 0.13 13.94 -16.65
C ASN A 425 1.12 12.80 -16.27
N GLU A 426 1.07 11.68 -16.99
CA GLU A 426 2.09 10.63 -16.93
C GLU A 426 3.37 11.09 -17.64
N ALA A 427 4.50 11.05 -16.94
CA ALA A 427 5.81 11.25 -17.54
C ALA A 427 6.23 9.97 -18.27
N HIS A 428 6.73 10.11 -19.49
CA HIS A 428 7.21 8.99 -20.31
C HIS A 428 8.59 9.28 -20.91
N ALA A 429 9.45 8.27 -20.88
CA ALA A 429 10.70 8.24 -21.61
C ALA A 429 10.92 6.84 -22.21
N ALA A 430 11.69 6.76 -23.28
CA ALA A 430 12.00 5.48 -23.92
C ALA A 430 13.47 5.43 -24.35
N VAL A 431 14.10 4.27 -24.17
CA VAL A 431 15.43 3.96 -24.69
C VAL A 431 15.36 2.73 -25.58
N SER A 432 16.22 2.67 -26.60
CA SER A 432 16.38 1.48 -27.44
C SER A 432 17.85 1.18 -27.65
N ALA A 433 18.21 -0.10 -27.65
CA ALA A 433 19.59 -0.54 -27.77
C ALA A 433 19.71 -1.81 -28.61
N ASN A 434 20.73 -1.85 -29.48
CA ASN A 434 21.14 -3.09 -30.15
C ASN A 434 21.92 -3.93 -29.14
N VAL A 435 21.43 -5.14 -28.86
CA VAL A 435 22.01 -6.06 -27.87
C VAL A 435 22.99 -7.00 -28.57
N GLY A 436 22.49 -7.82 -29.51
CA GLY A 436 23.31 -8.74 -30.32
C GLY A 436 24.06 -9.80 -29.51
N LEU A 437 23.51 -10.23 -28.37
CA LEU A 437 24.15 -11.20 -27.46
C LEU A 437 23.35 -12.49 -27.39
N THR A 438 24.06 -13.62 -27.27
CA THR A 438 23.49 -14.97 -27.17
C THR A 438 23.82 -15.61 -25.83
N ALA A 439 22.80 -16.06 -25.10
CA ALA A 439 22.92 -16.99 -23.98
C ALA A 439 22.72 -18.42 -24.50
N THR A 440 23.68 -19.30 -24.22
CA THR A 440 23.60 -20.73 -24.58
C THR A 440 23.28 -21.56 -23.35
N GLY A 441 22.23 -22.37 -23.44
CA GLY A 441 21.81 -23.26 -22.37
C GLY A 441 22.75 -24.43 -22.15
N THR A 442 23.24 -24.54 -20.93
CA THR A 442 23.72 -25.81 -20.36
C THR A 442 22.56 -26.57 -19.73
N ASN A 443 22.71 -27.89 -19.60
CA ASN A 443 21.73 -28.71 -18.89
C ASN A 443 21.56 -28.19 -17.47
N ALA A 444 20.31 -27.94 -17.07
CA ALA A 444 19.99 -27.81 -15.66
C ALA A 444 20.43 -29.10 -14.93
N PRO A 445 21.01 -29.00 -13.72
CA PRO A 445 21.23 -30.17 -12.86
C PRO A 445 19.98 -31.05 -12.78
N VAL A 446 20.17 -32.38 -12.88
CA VAL A 446 19.06 -33.35 -12.98
C VAL A 446 18.12 -33.32 -11.76
N ASP A 447 18.61 -32.81 -10.63
CA ASP A 447 17.87 -32.63 -9.37
C ASP A 447 17.31 -31.20 -9.15
N ILE A 448 17.26 -30.33 -10.18
CA ILE A 448 16.56 -29.04 -10.07
C ILE A 448 15.04 -29.27 -10.08
N ASP A 449 14.46 -29.17 -8.88
CA ASP A 449 13.02 -29.05 -8.65
C ASP A 449 12.43 -27.85 -9.43
N TRP A 450 11.14 -27.92 -9.79
CA TRP A 450 10.44 -26.88 -10.53
C TRP A 450 10.55 -25.49 -9.86
N TYR A 451 10.66 -25.50 -8.54
CA TYR A 451 11.01 -24.38 -7.66
C TYR A 451 12.19 -23.51 -8.13
N TYR A 452 13.35 -24.09 -8.45
CA TYR A 452 14.57 -23.31 -8.76
C TYR A 452 14.55 -22.64 -10.14
N ARG A 453 13.47 -22.77 -10.92
CA ARG A 453 13.34 -22.06 -12.21
C ARG A 453 12.93 -20.59 -12.07
N GLN A 454 12.36 -20.19 -10.94
CA GLN A 454 11.50 -19.00 -10.91
C GLN A 454 12.07 -17.77 -10.17
N HIS A 455 13.10 -17.91 -9.31
CA HIS A 455 13.62 -16.79 -8.48
C HIS A 455 15.04 -16.32 -8.80
N ASP A 456 15.90 -17.18 -9.36
CA ASP A 456 17.26 -16.79 -9.77
C ASP A 456 17.76 -17.64 -10.96
N PHE A 457 18.89 -17.22 -11.54
CA PHE A 457 19.48 -17.83 -12.72
C PHE A 457 20.03 -19.25 -12.48
N ILE A 458 19.48 -20.25 -13.19
CA ILE A 458 19.98 -21.63 -13.20
C ILE A 458 21.38 -21.72 -13.80
N ASN A 459 21.55 -21.03 -14.94
CA ASN A 459 22.80 -20.95 -15.67
C ASN A 459 23.34 -19.53 -15.58
N LYS A 460 24.67 -19.37 -15.51
CA LYS A 460 25.31 -18.05 -15.45
C LYS A 460 24.76 -17.12 -16.56
N PRO A 461 24.20 -15.95 -16.21
CA PRO A 461 23.61 -15.06 -17.21
C PRO A 461 24.65 -14.39 -18.11
N VAL A 462 24.19 -14.01 -19.29
CA VAL A 462 24.81 -13.02 -20.16
C VAL A 462 24.33 -11.63 -19.72
N ARG A 463 25.22 -10.64 -19.78
CA ARG A 463 25.00 -9.30 -19.23
C ARG A 463 25.16 -8.23 -20.32
N PHE A 464 24.16 -7.38 -20.47
CA PHE A 464 24.16 -6.21 -21.34
C PHE A 464 23.90 -4.94 -20.51
N GLN A 465 24.56 -3.84 -20.86
CA GLN A 465 24.38 -2.55 -20.18
C GLN A 465 24.06 -1.44 -21.19
N PHE A 466 23.16 -0.55 -20.81
CA PHE A 466 22.72 0.59 -21.61
C PHE A 466 22.47 1.82 -20.73
N GLU A 467 22.58 3.01 -21.31
CA GLU A 467 22.46 4.29 -20.60
C GLU A 467 21.08 4.91 -20.86
N VAL A 468 20.33 5.18 -19.79
CA VAL A 468 19.14 6.03 -19.78
C VAL A 468 19.55 7.43 -19.35
N LYS A 469 19.12 8.45 -20.09
CA LYS A 469 19.57 9.85 -19.91
C LYS A 469 18.53 10.74 -19.26
N ASP A 470 17.26 10.44 -19.53
CA ASP A 470 16.11 11.13 -18.99
C ASP A 470 15.81 10.60 -17.59
N ALA A 471 15.40 11.50 -16.70
CA ALA A 471 15.06 11.18 -15.32
C ALA A 471 13.53 11.18 -15.17
N ILE A 472 13.01 10.08 -14.64
CA ILE A 472 11.61 9.81 -14.32
C ILE A 472 11.63 9.15 -12.95
N ASP A 473 10.78 9.61 -12.04
CA ASP A 473 10.43 8.85 -10.85
C ASP A 473 9.46 7.75 -11.29
N LEU A 474 9.98 6.52 -11.34
CA LEU A 474 9.30 5.40 -11.98
C LEU A 474 8.07 4.92 -11.18
N GLU A 475 7.06 4.49 -11.92
CA GLU A 475 5.88 3.76 -11.43
C GLU A 475 5.72 2.43 -12.20
N HIS A 476 6.12 2.39 -13.48
CA HIS A 476 6.04 1.19 -14.31
C HIS A 476 7.13 1.18 -15.40
N VAL A 477 7.63 0.00 -15.75
CA VAL A 477 8.54 -0.20 -16.89
C VAL A 477 7.98 -1.27 -17.83
N ASP A 478 7.97 -0.99 -19.13
CA ASP A 478 7.74 -1.99 -20.18
C ASP A 478 9.07 -2.27 -20.91
N LEU A 479 9.47 -3.54 -21.00
CA LEU A 479 10.65 -3.97 -21.77
C LEU A 479 10.22 -4.86 -22.93
N ALA A 480 10.28 -4.32 -24.15
CA ALA A 480 10.16 -5.10 -25.37
C ALA A 480 11.52 -5.62 -25.82
N ILE A 481 11.60 -6.90 -26.21
CA ILE A 481 12.79 -7.51 -26.81
C ILE A 481 12.49 -8.15 -28.16
N ASP A 482 13.42 -7.97 -29.10
CA ASP A 482 13.46 -8.73 -30.36
C ASP A 482 14.48 -9.86 -30.19
N PHE A 483 14.08 -11.11 -30.46
CA PHE A 483 14.91 -12.26 -30.13
C PHE A 483 14.78 -13.43 -31.11
N THR A 484 15.83 -14.25 -31.18
CA THR A 484 15.77 -15.62 -31.72
C THR A 484 15.93 -16.57 -30.54
N GLN A 485 15.02 -17.54 -30.37
CA GLN A 485 15.29 -18.69 -29.52
C GLN A 485 15.34 -19.98 -30.33
N LEU A 486 16.47 -20.67 -30.24
CA LEU A 486 16.70 -21.96 -30.90
C LEU A 486 16.71 -23.07 -29.85
N THR A 487 15.84 -24.06 -30.01
CA THR A 487 15.76 -25.28 -29.19
C THR A 487 15.91 -26.51 -30.08
N ASN A 488 17.03 -27.21 -29.97
CA ASN A 488 17.21 -28.51 -30.62
C ASN A 488 16.50 -29.61 -29.83
N TRP A 489 15.63 -30.37 -30.48
CA TRP A 489 14.96 -31.54 -29.89
C TRP A 489 15.22 -32.80 -30.72
N SER A 490 15.94 -33.77 -30.14
CA SER A 490 16.27 -35.04 -30.81
C SER A 490 16.95 -34.88 -32.19
N GLY A 491 17.79 -33.86 -32.35
CA GLY A 491 18.48 -33.55 -33.61
C GLY A 491 17.66 -32.76 -34.63
N ARG A 492 16.50 -32.23 -34.25
CA ARG A 492 15.73 -31.25 -35.03
C ARG A 492 15.82 -29.87 -34.40
N GLU A 493 16.25 -28.89 -35.18
CA GLU A 493 16.17 -27.48 -34.82
C GLU A 493 14.69 -27.04 -34.84
N SER A 494 14.16 -26.70 -33.67
CA SER A 494 12.89 -25.99 -33.49
C SER A 494 13.18 -24.59 -32.97
N PHE A 495 12.34 -23.63 -33.31
CA PHE A 495 12.35 -22.32 -32.67
C PHE A 495 11.25 -22.29 -31.61
N THR A 496 11.49 -21.61 -30.50
CA THR A 496 10.57 -21.59 -29.36
C THR A 496 10.32 -20.19 -28.83
N ASP A 497 9.30 -20.10 -27.99
CA ASP A 497 8.64 -18.88 -27.59
C ASP A 497 8.98 -18.54 -26.14
N LEU A 498 10.27 -18.23 -25.92
CA LEU A 498 10.89 -17.92 -24.62
C LEU A 498 10.85 -19.07 -23.59
N PHE A 499 10.66 -20.32 -24.02
CA PHE A 499 10.65 -21.48 -23.13
C PHE A 499 12.02 -21.76 -22.51
N ASN A 500 12.11 -21.86 -21.18
CA ASN A 500 13.37 -22.00 -20.42
C ASN A 500 14.33 -20.82 -20.59
N VAL A 501 13.80 -19.60 -20.63
CA VAL A 501 14.60 -18.38 -20.48
C VAL A 501 14.32 -17.72 -19.14
N GLN A 502 15.33 -17.03 -18.64
CA GLN A 502 15.27 -16.23 -17.42
C GLN A 502 15.82 -14.85 -17.75
N LEU A 503 15.19 -13.81 -17.21
CA LEU A 503 15.51 -12.41 -17.46
C LEU A 503 15.55 -11.67 -16.11
N LYS A 504 16.54 -10.80 -15.95
CA LYS A 504 16.66 -9.87 -14.82
C LYS A 504 16.98 -8.47 -15.34
N LEU A 505 16.15 -7.50 -14.99
CA LEU A 505 16.39 -6.08 -15.26
C LEU A 505 16.85 -5.42 -13.95
N ILE A 506 17.96 -4.67 -14.01
CA ILE A 506 18.57 -4.03 -12.84
C ILE A 506 18.72 -2.53 -13.11
N ALA A 507 18.15 -1.74 -12.22
CA ALA A 507 18.14 -0.28 -12.24
C ALA A 507 19.47 0.34 -11.75
N PRO A 508 19.71 1.65 -11.96
CA PRO A 508 20.93 2.33 -11.54
C PRO A 508 21.15 2.34 -10.01
N ASP A 509 20.08 2.30 -9.22
CA ASP A 509 20.11 2.24 -7.75
C ASP A 509 20.32 0.80 -7.21
N GLY A 510 20.33 -0.19 -8.09
CA GLY A 510 20.46 -1.61 -7.73
C GLY A 510 19.12 -2.35 -7.55
N THR A 511 17.97 -1.68 -7.68
CA THR A 511 16.65 -2.35 -7.70
C THR A 511 16.64 -3.38 -8.84
N GLU A 512 16.33 -4.63 -8.53
CA GLU A 512 16.25 -5.72 -9.51
C GLU A 512 14.82 -6.23 -9.70
N SER A 513 14.50 -6.65 -10.92
CA SER A 513 13.29 -7.40 -11.22
C SER A 513 13.61 -8.64 -12.03
N PHE A 514 13.01 -9.78 -11.66
CA PHE A 514 13.24 -11.08 -12.28
C PHE A 514 11.95 -11.63 -12.89
N THR A 515 12.04 -12.25 -14.06
CA THR A 515 10.94 -12.98 -14.70
C THR A 515 11.48 -14.21 -15.44
N SER A 516 10.68 -15.27 -15.50
CA SER A 516 11.03 -16.52 -16.17
C SER A 516 9.84 -17.05 -16.95
N LEU A 517 10.01 -17.38 -18.23
CA LEU A 517 8.91 -17.93 -19.03
C LEU A 517 9.01 -19.46 -19.10
N GLY A 518 8.03 -20.12 -18.50
CA GLY A 518 8.02 -21.57 -18.22
C GLY A 518 7.16 -22.43 -19.15
N GLU A 519 6.57 -21.87 -20.21
CA GLU A 519 5.49 -22.51 -20.97
C GLU A 519 5.95 -23.25 -22.23
N ILE A 520 5.33 -24.40 -22.50
CA ILE A 520 5.60 -25.25 -23.67
C ILE A 520 4.66 -24.85 -24.83
N GLY A 521 5.07 -23.86 -25.61
CA GLY A 521 4.57 -23.66 -26.98
C GLY A 521 5.51 -24.34 -27.98
N THR A 522 5.15 -25.53 -28.50
CA THR A 522 5.92 -26.18 -29.59
C THR A 522 5.29 -25.88 -30.93
N LEU A 523 5.93 -25.01 -31.74
CA LEU A 523 5.58 -24.82 -33.15
C LEU A 523 6.83 -24.74 -34.03
N GLU A 524 6.67 -25.10 -35.30
CA GLU A 524 7.71 -24.96 -36.32
C GLU A 524 7.65 -23.55 -36.93
N SER A 525 8.81 -22.87 -37.05
CA SER A 525 9.23 -22.00 -38.19
C SER A 525 9.59 -20.51 -38.00
N TYR A 526 9.39 -19.85 -36.84
CA TYR A 526 9.79 -18.43 -36.70
C TYR A 526 11.20 -18.27 -36.12
N LYS A 527 12.11 -17.68 -36.91
CA LYS A 527 13.49 -17.44 -36.48
C LYS A 527 13.62 -16.21 -35.56
N ASP A 528 12.82 -15.18 -35.80
CA ASP A 528 12.89 -13.91 -35.10
C ASP A 528 11.48 -13.59 -34.54
N ASN A 529 11.39 -13.33 -33.24
CA ASN A 529 10.18 -13.14 -32.45
C ASN A 529 10.27 -11.84 -31.62
N HIS A 530 9.13 -11.40 -31.06
CA HIS A 530 9.02 -10.14 -30.32
C HIS A 530 8.08 -10.27 -29.11
N PHE A 531 8.49 -9.77 -27.93
CA PHE A 531 7.64 -9.79 -26.74
C PHE A 531 7.93 -8.65 -25.75
N GLN A 532 6.88 -8.10 -25.14
CA GLN A 532 6.93 -7.01 -24.16
C GLN A 532 6.57 -7.49 -22.74
N PHE A 533 7.58 -7.42 -21.87
CA PHE A 533 7.48 -7.66 -20.42
C PHE A 533 7.01 -6.40 -19.70
N GLY A 534 6.25 -6.54 -18.61
CA GLY A 534 5.82 -5.42 -17.76
C GLY A 534 6.30 -5.61 -16.33
N PHE A 535 6.78 -4.52 -15.72
CA PHE A 535 7.40 -4.52 -14.40
C PHE A 535 6.76 -3.45 -13.52
N SER A 536 6.14 -3.88 -12.42
CA SER A 536 5.51 -3.00 -11.43
C SER A 536 6.43 -2.66 -10.25
N ASN A 537 7.59 -3.33 -10.12
CA ASN A 537 8.45 -3.26 -8.94
C ASN A 537 9.56 -2.18 -8.98
N PHE A 538 9.40 -1.14 -9.79
CA PHE A 538 10.37 -0.04 -9.91
C PHE A 538 9.86 1.28 -9.30
N HIS A 539 8.84 1.26 -8.43
CA HIS A 539 8.38 2.48 -7.76
C HIS A 539 9.50 3.16 -6.97
N GLY A 540 9.68 4.48 -7.13
CA GLY A 540 10.68 5.26 -6.40
C GLY A 540 12.13 5.06 -6.88
N VAL A 541 12.30 4.64 -8.14
CA VAL A 541 13.59 4.56 -8.84
C VAL A 541 13.70 5.75 -9.80
N ASP A 542 14.77 6.55 -9.71
CA ASP A 542 15.14 7.47 -10.79
C ASP A 542 15.62 6.65 -12.00
N SER A 543 14.92 6.77 -13.13
CA SER A 543 15.27 6.08 -14.37
C SER A 543 16.67 6.40 -14.90
N LYS A 544 17.27 7.52 -14.52
CA LYS A 544 18.51 8.01 -15.12
C LYS A 544 19.74 7.24 -14.63
N GLY A 545 20.49 6.65 -15.57
CA GLY A 545 21.77 6.01 -15.29
C GLY A 545 22.04 4.79 -16.15
N VAL A 546 22.92 3.91 -15.66
CA VAL A 546 23.27 2.67 -16.36
C VAL A 546 22.36 1.54 -15.89
N TRP A 547 21.46 1.11 -16.78
CA TRP A 547 20.65 -0.08 -16.61
C TRP A 547 21.42 -1.32 -17.04
N THR A 548 21.06 -2.46 -16.47
CA THR A 548 21.61 -3.76 -16.84
C THR A 548 20.48 -4.74 -17.16
N LEU A 549 20.55 -5.36 -18.34
CA LEU A 549 19.76 -6.54 -18.67
C LEU A 549 20.65 -7.77 -18.53
N GLU A 550 20.26 -8.69 -17.64
CA GLU A 550 20.86 -10.01 -17.50
C GLU A 550 19.88 -11.08 -18.00
N PHE A 551 20.39 -12.09 -18.71
CA PHE A 551 19.53 -13.15 -19.25
C PHE A 551 20.27 -14.48 -19.40
N SER A 552 19.53 -15.58 -19.24
CA SER A 552 20.05 -16.94 -19.47
C SER A 552 19.05 -17.79 -20.24
N ALA A 553 19.55 -18.86 -20.84
CA ALA A 553 18.75 -19.98 -21.33
C ALA A 553 19.18 -21.25 -20.58
N PHE A 554 18.31 -22.26 -20.46
CA PHE A 554 18.65 -23.56 -19.89
C PHE A 554 17.99 -24.73 -20.62
N ASN A 555 18.57 -25.92 -20.49
CA ASN A 555 17.99 -27.15 -21.05
C ASN A 555 17.34 -27.96 -19.91
N VAL A 556 16.12 -28.44 -20.13
CA VAL A 556 15.48 -29.45 -19.27
C VAL A 556 15.68 -30.81 -19.92
N GLU A 557 16.44 -31.69 -19.27
CA GLU A 557 16.80 -33.02 -19.81
C GLU A 557 15.65 -34.03 -19.67
N MET A 558 14.52 -33.75 -20.34
CA MET A 558 13.33 -34.59 -20.21
C MET A 558 13.34 -35.79 -21.17
N TYR A 559 14.01 -35.69 -22.35
CA TYR A 559 14.04 -36.75 -23.38
C TYR A 559 15.34 -36.86 -24.21
N GLY A 560 16.47 -36.39 -23.69
CA GLY A 560 17.81 -36.49 -24.34
C GLY A 560 18.25 -35.22 -25.08
N GLU A 561 19.54 -35.19 -25.48
CA GLU A 561 20.32 -34.02 -25.96
C GLU A 561 19.48 -32.86 -26.54
N ALA A 562 19.16 -31.90 -25.67
CA ALA A 562 18.50 -30.65 -26.03
C ALA A 562 19.49 -29.50 -25.90
N TYR A 563 19.60 -28.68 -26.95
CA TYR A 563 20.39 -27.45 -26.95
C TYR A 563 19.42 -26.27 -27.05
N ASN A 564 19.26 -25.49 -25.98
CA ASN A 564 18.52 -24.23 -25.98
C ASN A 564 19.51 -23.06 -26.12
N SER A 565 19.16 -22.02 -26.86
CA SER A 565 19.88 -20.75 -26.85
C SER A 565 18.93 -19.60 -27.14
N LEU A 566 19.10 -18.50 -26.40
CA LEU A 566 18.38 -17.24 -26.61
C LEU A 566 19.38 -16.20 -27.13
N THR A 567 19.10 -15.61 -28.29
CA THR A 567 19.78 -14.43 -28.80
C THR A 567 18.84 -13.25 -28.72
N ILE A 568 19.20 -12.22 -27.94
CA ILE A 568 18.48 -10.95 -27.94
C ILE A 568 19.18 -10.03 -28.94
N HIS A 569 18.45 -9.62 -29.97
CA HIS A 569 18.96 -8.76 -31.04
C HIS A 569 18.89 -7.28 -30.62
N SER A 570 17.76 -6.89 -30.06
CA SER A 570 17.36 -5.51 -29.79
C SER A 570 16.48 -5.46 -28.54
N LEU A 571 16.51 -4.33 -27.83
CA LEU A 571 15.55 -4.01 -26.79
C LEU A 571 15.00 -2.59 -26.97
N LYS A 572 13.77 -2.39 -26.52
CA LYS A 572 13.15 -1.09 -26.24
C LYS A 572 12.60 -1.12 -24.81
N MET A 573 12.93 -0.11 -24.02
CA MET A 573 12.44 0.03 -22.65
C MET A 573 11.69 1.35 -22.55
N ASP A 574 10.38 1.28 -22.28
CA ASP A 574 9.51 2.41 -21.99
C ASP A 574 9.35 2.54 -20.47
N MET A 575 9.43 3.78 -20.00
CA MET A 575 9.49 4.13 -18.59
C MET A 575 8.38 5.13 -18.31
N TYR A 576 7.54 4.83 -17.32
CA TYR A 576 6.35 5.59 -16.99
C TYR A 576 6.35 5.96 -15.50
N GLY A 577 5.88 7.17 -15.19
CA GLY A 577 5.70 7.61 -13.81
C GLY A 577 5.52 9.12 -13.69
N SER A 578 6.25 9.72 -12.75
CA SER A 578 6.21 11.16 -12.49
C SER A 578 7.49 11.87 -12.95
N THR A 579 7.38 13.14 -13.34
CA THR A 579 8.55 14.01 -13.48
C THR A 579 9.20 14.16 -12.11
N PRO A 580 10.53 13.96 -11.96
CA PRO A 580 11.20 14.11 -10.68
C PRO A 580 10.95 15.50 -10.09
N SER A 581 10.60 15.52 -8.81
CA SER A 581 10.33 16.74 -8.04
C SER A 581 11.42 16.99 -7.01
N ASN A 582 11.41 18.22 -6.50
CA ASN A 582 12.08 18.57 -5.26
C ASN A 582 11.11 18.53 -4.06
N ASP A 583 9.80 18.53 -4.32
CA ASP A 583 8.75 18.42 -3.30
C ASP A 583 8.46 16.92 -3.07
N ASP A 584 8.93 16.38 -1.94
CA ASP A 584 8.89 14.96 -1.59
C ASP A 584 7.79 14.60 -0.58
N VAL A 585 7.33 13.35 -0.62
CA VAL A 585 6.29 12.81 0.30
C VAL A 585 6.81 11.57 1.02
N TYR A 586 7.18 11.75 2.28
CA TYR A 586 7.72 10.71 3.14
C TYR A 586 6.58 9.96 3.84
N THR A 587 6.20 8.82 3.27
CA THR A 587 5.00 8.06 3.67
C THR A 587 5.32 6.99 4.70
N TYR A 588 4.59 6.98 5.81
CA TYR A 588 4.74 6.06 6.93
C TYR A 588 3.45 5.28 7.20
N THR A 589 3.58 3.97 7.39
CA THR A 589 2.48 3.06 7.69
C THR A 589 2.70 2.34 9.03
N ASN A 590 1.72 1.57 9.49
CA ASN A 590 1.88 0.69 10.66
C ASN A 590 3.04 -0.32 10.52
N GLU A 591 3.56 -0.54 9.31
CA GLU A 591 4.65 -1.46 9.04
C GLU A 591 6.06 -0.87 9.31
N PHE A 592 6.19 0.44 9.52
CA PHE A 592 7.48 1.11 9.76
C PHE A 592 8.41 0.36 10.72
N PHE A 593 7.88 -0.10 11.86
CA PHE A 593 8.69 -0.79 12.87
C PHE A 593 9.18 -2.18 12.46
N LYS A 594 8.54 -2.82 11.48
CA LYS A 594 9.03 -4.06 10.87
C LYS A 594 10.15 -3.77 9.88
N MET A 595 9.92 -2.81 8.97
CA MET A 595 10.93 -2.39 7.99
C MET A 595 12.22 -1.92 8.67
N ALA A 596 12.12 -1.05 9.66
CA ALA A 596 13.25 -0.57 10.46
C ALA A 596 13.78 -1.59 11.51
N ALA A 597 13.46 -2.88 11.33
CA ALA A 597 13.99 -4.01 12.08
C ALA A 597 14.56 -5.13 11.18
N ILE A 598 14.50 -4.98 9.84
CA ILE A 598 15.21 -5.83 8.88
C ILE A 598 16.72 -5.57 9.02
N ASP A 599 17.54 -6.62 8.91
CA ASP A 599 19.00 -6.49 8.99
C ASP A 599 19.53 -5.62 7.84
N GLY A 600 20.28 -4.56 8.19
CA GLY A 600 20.75 -3.53 7.25
C GLY A 600 19.89 -2.27 7.21
N GLU A 601 18.58 -2.38 7.45
CA GLU A 601 17.59 -1.30 7.26
C GLU A 601 17.49 -0.31 8.44
N GLY A 602 18.50 -0.28 9.31
CA GLY A 602 18.56 0.64 10.45
C GLY A 602 18.59 2.12 10.07
N ALA A 603 18.98 2.44 8.83
CA ALA A 603 19.02 3.80 8.28
C ALA A 603 17.63 4.48 8.27
N ARG A 604 16.54 3.71 8.12
CA ARG A 604 15.13 4.17 8.13
C ARG A 604 14.73 4.99 9.37
N ARG A 605 15.55 4.95 10.42
CA ARG A 605 15.37 5.71 11.67
C ARG A 605 15.93 7.12 11.62
N THR A 606 16.49 7.54 10.49
CA THR A 606 16.90 8.93 10.22
C THR A 606 16.13 9.41 9.00
N LEU A 607 15.31 10.45 9.17
CA LEU A 607 14.63 11.09 8.05
C LEU A 607 15.52 12.22 7.53
N VAL A 608 15.89 12.14 6.25
CA VAL A 608 16.82 13.07 5.60
C VAL A 608 16.21 13.58 4.29
N ASP A 609 15.94 14.88 4.24
CA ASP A 609 15.85 15.67 3.01
C ASP A 609 17.26 16.21 2.65
N THR A 610 17.58 16.27 1.35
CA THR A 610 18.84 16.83 0.81
C THR A 610 18.68 17.71 -0.44
N ASN A 611 17.50 17.76 -1.02
CA ASN A 611 17.12 18.49 -2.24
C ASN A 611 16.37 19.79 -1.89
N GLY A 612 15.61 19.77 -0.81
CA GLY A 612 14.70 20.80 -0.32
C GLY A 612 13.53 21.04 -1.28
N GLY A 613 12.35 21.26 -0.74
CA GLY A 613 11.16 21.58 -1.52
C GLY A 613 10.08 22.21 -0.65
N ALA A 614 8.84 21.75 -0.84
CA ALA A 614 7.74 21.89 0.11
C ALA A 614 7.32 20.49 0.57
N ASP A 615 8.06 19.96 1.54
CA ASP A 615 8.08 18.51 1.81
C ASP A 615 7.00 18.07 2.80
N TRP A 616 6.51 16.84 2.64
CA TRP A 616 5.46 16.25 3.47
C TRP A 616 5.93 15.02 4.25
N ILE A 617 5.71 15.03 5.56
CA ILE A 617 5.68 13.81 6.36
C ILE A 617 4.23 13.29 6.37
N ASN A 618 3.97 12.19 5.69
CA ASN A 618 2.64 11.56 5.65
C ASN A 618 2.59 10.35 6.59
N ALA A 619 1.89 10.49 7.71
CA ALA A 619 1.66 9.43 8.69
C ALA A 619 0.17 9.02 8.79
N ALA A 620 -0.66 9.33 7.80
CA ALA A 620 -2.11 9.06 7.84
C ALA A 620 -2.45 7.56 8.03
N ALA A 621 -1.61 6.66 7.51
CA ALA A 621 -1.76 5.21 7.72
C ALA A 621 -1.32 4.73 9.11
N VAL A 622 -0.80 5.58 10.00
CA VAL A 622 -0.40 5.19 11.37
C VAL A 622 -1.63 5.19 12.30
N SER A 623 -1.92 4.02 12.89
CA SER A 623 -3.14 3.78 13.68
C SER A 623 -3.04 4.11 15.17
N LYS A 624 -1.99 4.84 15.58
CA LYS A 624 -1.58 5.10 16.96
C LYS A 624 -1.10 6.54 17.08
N ASP A 625 -1.33 7.14 18.26
CA ASP A 625 -0.84 8.45 18.67
C ASP A 625 0.57 8.75 18.12
N VAL A 626 0.65 9.75 17.25
CA VAL A 626 1.84 10.25 16.57
C VAL A 626 2.33 11.50 17.29
N VAL A 627 3.63 11.59 17.55
CA VAL A 627 4.27 12.83 18.01
C VAL A 627 5.36 13.19 17.01
N ILE A 628 5.20 14.32 16.33
CA ILE A 628 6.15 14.85 15.35
C ILE A 628 6.42 16.33 15.67
N SER A 629 7.70 16.70 15.67
CA SER A 629 8.10 18.10 15.55
C SER A 629 8.96 18.27 14.31
N LEU A 630 8.64 19.24 13.45
CA LEU A 630 9.36 19.54 12.21
C LEU A 630 10.71 20.23 12.43
N VAL A 631 11.17 20.34 13.68
CA VAL A 631 12.47 20.92 14.03
C VAL A 631 13.57 19.87 13.85
N GLY A 632 14.59 20.20 13.05
CA GLY A 632 15.74 19.32 12.81
C GLY A 632 16.40 18.81 14.10
N GLY A 633 16.66 17.50 14.16
CA GLY A 633 17.19 16.80 15.33
C GLY A 633 16.15 16.32 16.35
N GLN A 634 14.84 16.51 16.12
CA GLN A 634 13.78 15.95 16.97
C GLN A 634 13.45 14.51 16.57
N THR A 635 13.10 13.68 17.56
CA THR A 635 12.69 12.28 17.37
C THR A 635 11.17 12.18 17.33
N ALA A 636 10.63 11.69 16.22
CA ALA A 636 9.23 11.34 16.09
C ALA A 636 8.90 10.05 16.85
N THR A 637 7.67 9.91 17.33
CA THR A 637 7.19 8.67 17.97
C THR A 637 5.85 8.22 17.41
N PHE A 638 5.67 6.91 17.29
CA PHE A 638 4.39 6.27 16.95
C PHE A 638 3.98 5.36 18.11
N GLY A 639 2.80 5.59 18.70
CA GLY A 639 2.33 4.90 19.90
C GLY A 639 3.29 5.04 21.09
N GLY A 640 3.95 6.20 21.21
CA GLY A 640 4.96 6.47 22.26
C GLY A 640 6.31 5.74 22.09
N LYS A 641 6.51 4.99 21.00
CA LYS A 641 7.79 4.35 20.66
C LYS A 641 8.54 5.22 19.65
N ALA A 642 9.83 5.48 19.90
CA ALA A 642 10.68 6.23 18.99
C ALA A 642 10.73 5.60 17.59
N ALA A 643 10.28 6.37 16.58
CA ALA A 643 10.17 5.95 15.20
C ALA A 643 11.47 6.29 14.45
N PHE A 644 11.58 7.54 14.02
CA PHE A 644 12.74 8.13 13.34
C PHE A 644 13.13 9.47 13.98
N THR A 645 14.33 9.97 13.66
CA THR A 645 14.78 11.33 14.00
C THR A 645 14.97 12.11 12.71
N ILE A 646 14.43 13.32 12.65
CA ILE A 646 14.69 14.24 11.53
C ILE A 646 16.15 14.69 11.63
N ASP A 647 16.93 14.60 10.56
CA ASP A 647 18.32 15.10 10.59
C ASP A 647 18.36 16.61 10.89
N ARG A 648 19.49 17.07 11.44
CA ARG A 648 19.64 18.50 11.82
C ARG A 648 19.74 19.46 10.64
N THR A 649 20.01 18.96 9.44
CA THR A 649 20.14 19.77 8.22
C THR A 649 18.90 19.75 7.33
N SER A 650 18.04 18.74 7.49
CA SER A 650 16.76 18.65 6.78
C SER A 650 15.77 19.70 7.28
N VAL A 651 14.95 20.20 6.36
CA VAL A 651 13.80 21.05 6.66
C VAL A 651 12.56 20.31 6.16
N PHE A 652 11.45 20.48 6.88
CA PHE A 652 10.16 19.93 6.49
C PHE A 652 9.10 20.99 6.72
N GLU A 653 8.28 21.24 5.71
CA GLU A 653 7.24 22.26 5.76
C GLU A 653 5.92 21.67 6.28
N ASN A 654 5.61 20.42 5.95
CA ASN A 654 4.26 19.89 6.12
C ASN A 654 4.22 18.52 6.80
N VAL A 655 3.14 18.27 7.55
CA VAL A 655 2.85 16.95 8.13
C VAL A 655 1.35 16.69 8.19
N VAL A 656 0.97 15.45 7.88
CA VAL A 656 -0.37 14.91 8.10
C VAL A 656 -0.30 13.62 8.91
N THR A 657 -1.15 13.47 9.91
CA THR A 657 -1.26 12.27 10.75
C THR A 657 -2.64 11.61 10.63
N GLY A 658 -3.08 10.80 11.60
CA GLY A 658 -3.96 9.66 11.32
C GLY A 658 -5.20 9.54 12.22
N ASP A 659 -5.31 8.39 12.88
CA ASP A 659 -6.41 8.04 13.80
C ASP A 659 -6.00 8.15 15.30
N GLY A 660 -4.83 8.73 15.59
CA GLY A 660 -4.26 8.84 16.93
C GLY A 660 -4.75 10.08 17.66
N ASN A 661 -4.36 10.25 18.93
CA ASN A 661 -4.43 11.56 19.58
C ASN A 661 -3.05 12.20 19.41
N ASP A 662 -2.89 12.93 18.32
CA ASP A 662 -1.59 13.27 17.75
C ASP A 662 -1.07 14.59 18.33
N THR A 663 0.25 14.82 18.22
CA THR A 663 0.89 16.05 18.68
C THR A 663 1.87 16.53 17.62
N LEU A 664 1.53 17.65 16.99
CA LEU A 664 2.23 18.25 15.87
C LEU A 664 2.81 19.60 16.27
N VAL A 665 4.12 19.76 16.05
CA VAL A 665 4.82 21.03 16.30
C VAL A 665 5.61 21.42 15.06
N GLY A 666 5.27 22.54 14.43
CA GLY A 666 6.04 23.09 13.31
C GLY A 666 7.41 23.64 13.74
N ASN A 667 8.09 24.33 12.84
CA ASN A 667 9.46 24.79 13.03
C ASN A 667 9.59 26.32 13.07
N ARG A 668 10.23 26.92 12.07
CA ARG A 668 10.50 28.36 11.94
C ARG A 668 10.09 28.93 10.57
N GLY A 669 9.74 28.05 9.64
CA GLY A 669 9.14 28.41 8.35
C GLY A 669 7.63 28.23 8.42
N ASN A 670 6.93 28.58 7.35
CA ASN A 670 5.48 28.45 7.29
C ASN A 670 5.12 26.98 7.10
N ASN A 671 4.35 26.42 8.03
CA ASN A 671 4.03 25.00 8.06
C ASN A 671 2.55 24.69 7.78
N THR A 672 2.27 23.53 7.19
CA THR A 672 0.92 22.94 7.15
C THR A 672 0.85 21.74 8.09
N LEU A 673 0.03 21.80 9.13
CA LEU A 673 -0.15 20.72 10.11
C LEU A 673 -1.59 20.18 10.04
N VAL A 674 -1.76 18.88 9.84
CA VAL A 674 -3.07 18.22 9.69
C VAL A 674 -3.18 17.03 10.65
N GLY A 675 -4.07 17.11 11.65
CA GLY A 675 -4.27 16.07 12.68
C GLY A 675 -5.09 14.86 12.21
N MET A 676 -6.13 15.10 11.40
CA MET A 676 -7.10 14.14 10.85
C MET A 676 -8.18 13.66 11.83
N ARG A 677 -7.96 12.58 12.61
CA ARG A 677 -8.97 12.02 13.53
C ARG A 677 -8.33 11.76 14.89
N GLY A 678 -8.78 12.49 15.91
CA GLY A 678 -8.14 12.42 17.21
C GLY A 678 -8.71 13.36 18.25
N ASN A 679 -7.86 13.75 19.19
CA ASN A 679 -8.04 14.94 20.03
C ASN A 679 -6.66 15.57 20.07
N ASP A 680 -6.33 16.30 19.02
CA ASP A 680 -4.96 16.53 18.61
C ASP A 680 -4.40 17.80 19.22
N VAL A 681 -3.08 17.91 19.29
CA VAL A 681 -2.38 19.08 19.82
C VAL A 681 -1.51 19.68 18.72
N LEU A 682 -1.94 20.82 18.18
CA LEU A 682 -1.27 21.52 17.09
C LEU A 682 -0.63 22.82 17.58
N ASN A 683 0.66 23.00 17.25
CA ASN A 683 1.41 24.24 17.47
C ASN A 683 2.21 24.56 16.20
N GLY A 684 1.87 25.65 15.51
CA GLY A 684 2.59 26.07 14.29
C GLY A 684 4.09 26.32 14.51
N GLY A 685 4.48 26.79 15.70
CA GLY A 685 5.88 27.08 16.03
C GLY A 685 6.21 28.56 15.82
N MET A 686 6.96 28.88 14.77
CA MET A 686 7.06 30.23 14.21
C MET A 686 6.94 30.13 12.69
N GLY A 687 6.24 31.09 12.09
CA GLY A 687 5.88 31.07 10.68
C GLY A 687 4.51 31.70 10.53
N ASP A 688 4.00 31.76 9.31
CA ASP A 688 2.58 32.02 9.05
C ASP A 688 1.93 30.67 8.70
N ASP A 689 1.48 29.96 9.74
CA ASP A 689 1.16 28.52 9.66
C ASP A 689 -0.31 28.22 9.31
N ILE A 690 -0.59 27.06 8.72
CA ILE A 690 -1.94 26.57 8.41
C ILE A 690 -2.21 25.30 9.22
N LEU A 691 -3.26 25.34 10.04
CA LEU A 691 -3.59 24.29 11.01
C LEU A 691 -4.97 23.70 10.73
N PHE A 692 -5.03 22.38 10.63
CA PHE A 692 -6.25 21.57 10.51
C PHE A 692 -6.32 20.58 11.66
N GLY A 693 -7.29 20.72 12.56
CA GLY A 693 -7.53 19.74 13.64
C GLY A 693 -8.16 18.46 13.10
N GLY A 694 -9.21 18.63 12.28
CA GLY A 694 -10.00 17.55 11.73
C GLY A 694 -11.18 17.15 12.62
N ALA A 695 -11.29 15.86 12.92
CA ALA A 695 -12.42 15.26 13.61
C ALA A 695 -12.05 14.89 15.04
N GLY A 696 -12.36 15.79 15.97
CA GLY A 696 -11.96 15.64 17.36
C GLY A 696 -12.43 16.73 18.30
N GLY A 697 -11.77 16.82 19.45
CA GLY A 697 -11.75 18.00 20.30
C GLY A 697 -10.33 18.52 20.39
N ASP A 698 -9.95 19.36 19.43
CA ASP A 698 -8.55 19.63 19.14
C ASP A 698 -8.03 20.86 19.87
N ARG A 699 -6.71 20.93 20.06
CA ARG A 699 -6.03 21.89 20.93
C ARG A 699 -4.98 22.65 20.16
N PHE A 700 -5.29 23.88 19.81
CA PHE A 700 -4.40 24.78 19.07
C PHE A 700 -3.63 25.68 20.05
N VAL A 701 -2.30 25.66 19.97
CA VAL A 701 -1.40 26.32 20.93
C VAL A 701 -0.61 27.44 20.28
N PHE A 702 -0.79 28.66 20.81
CA PHE A 702 -0.10 29.86 20.33
C PHE A 702 0.72 30.51 21.45
N ASP A 703 1.99 30.80 21.18
CA ASP A 703 2.86 31.58 22.07
C ASP A 703 3.18 32.99 21.54
N ALA A 704 4.27 33.60 22.00
CA ALA A 704 4.70 34.91 21.52
C ALA A 704 5.43 34.87 20.16
N ARG A 705 5.70 33.67 19.64
CA ARG A 705 6.51 33.39 18.45
C ARG A 705 5.72 32.86 17.25
N SER A 706 4.52 32.31 17.47
CA SER A 706 3.62 31.73 16.46
C SER A 706 3.03 32.86 15.59
N GLY A 707 3.53 33.03 14.35
CA GLY A 707 3.59 34.29 13.60
C GLY A 707 2.23 34.85 13.18
N HIS A 708 1.73 34.50 11.99
CA HIS A 708 0.38 34.84 11.52
C HIS A 708 -0.41 33.59 11.14
N ASP A 709 -0.71 32.76 12.12
CA ASP A 709 -1.28 31.42 11.88
C ASP A 709 -2.77 31.48 11.47
N THR A 710 -3.25 30.42 10.81
CA THR A 710 -4.64 30.23 10.41
C THR A 710 -5.13 28.84 10.79
N ILE A 711 -6.11 28.74 11.69
CA ILE A 711 -6.92 27.51 11.85
C ILE A 711 -8.02 27.53 10.81
N VAL A 712 -8.18 26.43 10.05
CA VAL A 712 -9.10 26.36 8.90
C VAL A 712 -10.47 25.73 9.25
N ASP A 713 -10.49 24.78 10.17
CA ASP A 713 -11.61 23.84 10.40
C ASP A 713 -12.23 23.89 11.81
N TRP A 714 -11.93 24.94 12.59
CA TRP A 714 -12.35 25.11 13.99
C TRP A 714 -13.83 24.76 14.26
N THR A 715 -14.06 23.84 15.19
CA THR A 715 -15.36 23.27 15.56
C THR A 715 -15.86 23.76 16.94
N ARG A 716 -16.85 23.07 17.55
CA ARG A 716 -17.36 23.37 18.90
C ARG A 716 -16.66 22.58 20.01
N SER A 717 -15.92 21.53 19.69
CA SER A 717 -15.20 20.68 20.65
C SER A 717 -13.78 21.19 20.93
N ASP A 718 -13.30 22.14 20.13
CA ASP A 718 -11.91 22.58 20.12
C ASP A 718 -11.58 23.64 21.17
N ILE A 719 -10.27 23.79 21.43
CA ILE A 719 -9.68 24.63 22.46
C ILE A 719 -8.54 25.48 21.88
N ILE A 720 -8.65 26.81 22.00
CA ILE A 720 -7.56 27.76 21.75
C ILE A 720 -6.77 27.95 23.03
N GLN A 721 -5.44 27.91 22.90
CA GLN A 721 -4.51 28.21 23.99
C GLN A 721 -3.59 29.35 23.62
N THR A 722 -3.45 30.30 24.53
CA THR A 722 -2.69 31.52 24.29
C THR A 722 -1.92 31.92 25.54
N VAL A 723 -0.66 32.33 25.40
CA VAL A 723 0.15 32.85 26.53
C VAL A 723 -0.35 34.19 27.10
N LYS A 724 -1.37 34.79 26.47
CA LYS A 724 -2.01 36.06 26.84
C LYS A 724 -3.51 35.95 26.54
N ALA A 725 -4.35 36.56 27.39
CA ALA A 725 -5.79 36.58 27.18
C ALA A 725 -6.17 37.18 25.81
N LEU A 726 -7.19 36.62 25.16
CA LEU A 726 -7.70 37.15 23.89
C LEU A 726 -8.26 38.57 24.07
N LYS A 727 -8.06 39.42 23.05
CA LYS A 727 -8.60 40.78 23.02
C LYS A 727 -10.12 40.75 22.80
N GLY A 728 -10.82 41.72 23.37
CA GLY A 728 -12.28 41.82 23.27
C GLY A 728 -13.04 40.92 24.26
N VAL A 729 -12.34 40.10 25.04
CA VAL A 729 -12.92 39.30 26.11
C VAL A 729 -13.51 40.21 27.21
N GLY A 730 -14.79 40.00 27.54
CA GLY A 730 -15.52 40.70 28.57
C GLY A 730 -15.05 40.35 29.99
N SER A 731 -15.52 41.12 30.98
CA SER A 731 -15.15 40.90 32.39
C SER A 731 -15.65 39.58 32.99
N ASP A 732 -16.57 38.89 32.33
CA ASP A 732 -17.03 37.53 32.64
C ASP A 732 -16.21 36.45 31.93
N GLY A 733 -15.14 36.82 31.22
CA GLY A 733 -14.29 35.92 30.47
C GLY A 733 -14.83 35.54 29.09
N THR A 734 -15.88 36.20 28.59
CA THR A 734 -16.57 35.80 27.35
C THR A 734 -16.22 36.64 26.14
N LEU A 735 -16.23 36.04 24.96
CA LEU A 735 -16.05 36.70 23.67
C LEU A 735 -17.12 36.20 22.69
N ILE A 736 -17.87 37.13 22.09
CA ILE A 736 -18.94 36.82 21.12
C ILE A 736 -18.41 37.10 19.71
N VAL A 737 -18.64 36.16 18.79
CA VAL A 737 -18.12 36.18 17.42
C VAL A 737 -19.23 35.96 16.38
N GLY A 738 -19.02 36.49 15.17
CA GLY A 738 -19.99 36.42 14.06
C GLY A 738 -19.95 35.10 13.30
N ALA A 739 -20.96 34.84 12.46
CA ALA A 739 -20.94 33.68 11.54
C ALA A 739 -19.81 33.84 10.52
N ASN A 740 -19.06 32.75 10.28
CA ASN A 740 -17.92 32.72 9.36
C ASN A 740 -16.92 33.88 9.60
N ALA A 741 -16.85 34.36 10.85
CA ALA A 741 -15.97 35.46 11.19
C ALA A 741 -14.55 34.94 11.39
N THR A 742 -13.59 35.55 10.70
CA THR A 742 -12.18 35.43 11.06
C THR A 742 -11.98 36.07 12.43
N LEU A 743 -11.75 35.25 13.45
CA LEU A 743 -11.39 35.75 14.77
C LEU A 743 -9.90 36.09 14.77
N LEU A 744 -9.58 37.37 14.93
CA LEU A 744 -8.22 37.84 15.16
C LEU A 744 -7.83 37.61 16.62
N LEU A 745 -6.87 36.71 16.86
CA LEU A 745 -6.32 36.36 18.17
C LEU A 745 -5.31 37.42 18.67
N ASP A 746 -5.74 38.68 18.66
CA ASP A 746 -5.00 39.89 19.07
C ASP A 746 -4.47 39.87 20.53
N GLY A 747 -4.63 38.76 21.26
CA GLY A 747 -3.94 38.48 22.51
C GLY A 747 -2.48 38.03 22.29
N THR A 748 -2.17 37.30 21.21
CA THR A 748 -0.79 37.03 20.81
C THR A 748 -0.16 38.31 20.24
N ALA A 749 1.17 38.37 20.14
CA ALA A 749 1.83 39.61 19.71
C ALA A 749 1.60 39.99 18.24
N ASN A 750 1.11 39.02 17.43
CA ASN A 750 1.31 39.01 15.99
C ASN A 750 0.02 38.82 15.17
N GLY A 751 -1.18 38.73 15.78
CA GLY A 751 -2.43 38.77 15.00
C GLY A 751 -2.76 37.48 14.23
N ASN A 752 -2.62 36.33 14.90
CA ASN A 752 -3.10 35.03 14.41
C ASN A 752 -4.60 35.03 14.15
N THR A 753 -5.08 34.12 13.30
CA THR A 753 -6.46 34.04 12.86
C THR A 753 -7.07 32.66 13.03
N VAL A 754 -8.38 32.65 13.25
CA VAL A 754 -9.19 31.42 13.30
C VAL A 754 -10.37 31.61 12.36
N LEU A 755 -10.47 30.76 11.35
CA LEU A 755 -11.69 30.64 10.56
C LEU A 755 -12.70 29.83 11.36
N LEU A 756 -13.64 30.52 11.99
CA LEU A 756 -14.69 29.87 12.76
C LEU A 756 -15.71 29.24 11.80
N SER A 757 -15.77 27.91 11.73
CA SER A 757 -16.81 27.17 10.97
C SER A 757 -18.22 27.24 11.62
N ALA A 758 -18.44 28.22 12.51
CA ALA A 758 -19.54 28.30 13.44
C ALA A 758 -20.69 29.25 13.02
N GLU A 759 -21.88 28.94 13.53
CA GLU A 759 -23.10 29.75 13.38
C GLU A 759 -22.99 31.14 14.06
N SER A 760 -23.83 32.09 13.61
CA SER A 760 -23.81 33.48 14.07
C SER A 760 -24.12 33.62 15.56
N GLY A 761 -23.30 34.37 16.29
CA GLY A 761 -23.48 34.61 17.73
C GLY A 761 -22.82 33.55 18.62
N ALA A 762 -21.93 32.74 18.05
CA ALA A 762 -21.05 31.85 18.80
C ALA A 762 -20.33 32.60 19.94
N LYS A 763 -20.14 31.89 21.06
CA LYS A 763 -19.58 32.44 22.29
C LYS A 763 -18.41 31.58 22.76
N LEU A 764 -17.23 32.19 22.85
CA LEU A 764 -16.05 31.61 23.48
C LEU A 764 -16.00 32.04 24.94
N GLN A 765 -15.64 31.12 25.83
CA GLN A 765 -15.46 31.37 27.26
C GLN A 765 -14.03 31.05 27.66
N SER A 766 -13.39 31.95 28.41
CA SER A 766 -12.15 31.63 29.09
C SER A 766 -12.42 30.59 30.19
N MET A 767 -11.74 29.46 30.08
CA MET A 767 -11.78 28.37 31.06
C MET A 767 -10.79 28.58 32.22
N GLY A 768 -10.12 29.74 32.25
CA GLY A 768 -9.10 30.11 33.22
C GLY A 768 -7.69 30.14 32.63
N GLN A 769 -6.70 30.31 33.52
CA GLN A 769 -5.28 30.25 33.19
C GLN A 769 -4.65 29.06 33.91
N LYS A 770 -3.88 28.24 33.19
CA LYS A 770 -3.18 27.07 33.71
C LYS A 770 -1.84 26.91 33.00
N ASP A 771 -0.79 26.63 33.77
CA ASP A 771 0.58 26.40 33.28
C ASP A 771 1.12 27.53 32.38
N GLY A 772 0.70 28.78 32.67
CA GLY A 772 1.05 29.99 31.91
C GLY A 772 0.07 30.37 30.79
N TYR A 773 -0.71 29.43 30.28
CA TYR A 773 -1.64 29.63 29.16
C TYR A 773 -3.05 29.96 29.61
N TYR A 774 -3.73 30.85 28.87
CA TYR A 774 -5.17 31.04 28.88
C TYR A 774 -5.84 30.07 27.92
N TRP A 775 -6.98 29.53 28.34
CA TRP A 775 -7.72 28.49 27.61
C TRP A 775 -9.08 29.04 27.20
N TYR A 776 -9.47 28.85 25.95
CA TYR A 776 -10.76 29.29 25.41
C TYR A 776 -11.45 28.15 24.67
N ALA A 777 -12.71 27.89 25.02
CA ALA A 777 -13.54 26.87 24.40
C ALA A 777 -14.93 27.44 24.07
N TYR A 778 -15.66 26.75 23.19
CA TYR A 778 -17.03 27.12 22.85
C TYR A 778 -17.99 26.89 24.02
N VAL A 779 -18.92 27.82 24.26
CA VAL A 779 -20.07 27.63 25.16
C VAL A 779 -21.37 27.99 24.47
N ALA A 780 -22.39 27.13 24.63
CA ALA A 780 -23.73 27.44 24.15
C ALA A 780 -24.38 28.52 25.03
N ASP A 781 -25.23 29.36 24.42
CA ASP A 781 -26.00 30.36 25.16
C ASP A 781 -26.93 29.68 26.19
N ALA A 782 -27.03 30.27 27.39
CA ALA A 782 -27.54 29.64 28.61
C ALA A 782 -29.08 29.45 28.66
N ALA A 783 -29.73 29.26 27.51
CA ALA A 783 -31.16 28.94 27.38
C ALA A 783 -31.45 27.44 27.20
N ALA A 784 -30.44 26.61 26.92
CA ALA A 784 -30.58 25.16 26.82
C ALA A 784 -29.51 24.43 27.65
N ASN A 785 -29.95 23.82 28.76
CA ASN A 785 -29.18 23.00 29.71
C ASN A 785 -28.04 23.69 30.48
N ALA A 786 -28.33 24.03 31.73
CA ALA A 786 -27.31 24.31 32.73
C ALA A 786 -26.43 23.06 32.98
N GLY A 787 -25.10 23.25 33.04
CA GLY A 787 -24.22 22.35 33.79
C GLY A 787 -23.43 21.28 33.00
N LYS A 788 -23.17 21.45 31.70
CA LYS A 788 -22.07 20.72 31.03
C LYS A 788 -21.13 21.68 30.32
N VAL A 789 -19.95 21.87 30.92
CA VAL A 789 -18.72 22.04 30.15
C VAL A 789 -18.56 20.78 29.30
N VAL A 790 -18.39 20.92 27.99
CA VAL A 790 -18.09 19.78 27.13
C VAL A 790 -16.59 19.51 27.30
N GLN A 791 -16.30 18.48 28.11
CA GLN A 791 -14.96 17.96 28.46
C GLN A 791 -13.94 18.95 29.06
N GLU A 792 -13.76 18.83 30.39
CA GLU A 792 -12.47 19.11 31.01
C GLU A 792 -11.53 17.93 30.71
N PHE A 793 -10.71 18.03 29.66
CA PHE A 793 -9.70 17.01 29.35
C PHE A 793 -8.59 17.00 30.40
N ALA A 794 -8.65 16.02 31.30
CA ALA A 794 -7.68 15.83 32.37
C ALA A 794 -6.39 15.11 31.88
N SER A 795 -5.60 15.78 31.04
CA SER A 795 -4.19 15.43 30.80
C SER A 795 -3.35 16.70 30.54
N SER A 796 -2.14 16.74 31.09
CA SER A 796 -1.20 17.86 30.90
C SER A 796 0.02 17.37 30.14
N PRO A 797 0.28 17.85 28.91
CA PRO A 797 1.49 17.55 28.15
C PRO A 797 2.68 18.46 28.57
N ALA A 798 2.84 18.72 29.87
CA ALA A 798 3.88 19.61 30.40
C ALA A 798 5.33 19.15 30.13
N ALA A 799 5.52 17.90 29.68
CA ALA A 799 6.85 17.34 29.40
C ALA A 799 7.41 17.69 28.01
N ALA A 800 6.57 18.03 27.02
CA ALA A 800 7.01 18.31 25.65
C ALA A 800 7.30 19.81 25.42
N ALA A 801 6.43 20.70 25.92
CA ALA A 801 6.59 22.14 25.71
C ALA A 801 7.81 22.75 26.42
N ALA A 802 8.21 22.20 27.57
CA ALA A 802 9.28 22.76 28.40
C ALA A 802 10.67 22.67 27.76
N SER A 803 10.97 21.63 26.96
CA SER A 803 12.28 21.46 26.31
C SER A 803 12.50 22.38 25.10
N MET A 804 11.43 22.95 24.53
CA MET A 804 11.49 23.77 23.31
C MET A 804 11.58 25.29 23.58
N VAL A 805 11.43 25.73 24.83
CA VAL A 805 11.52 27.16 25.20
C VAL A 805 12.97 27.60 25.48
N ASP A 806 13.77 26.75 26.13
CA ASP A 806 15.14 27.12 26.57
C ASP A 806 16.13 27.38 25.42
N HIS A 807 15.88 26.86 24.22
CA HIS A 807 16.81 27.01 23.08
C HIS A 807 16.68 28.34 22.30
N MET A 808 15.70 29.19 22.61
CA MET A 808 15.34 30.34 21.78
C MET A 808 15.76 31.72 22.30
N VAL A 809 16.32 31.84 23.51
CA VAL A 809 16.78 33.12 24.08
C VAL A 809 18.26 33.39 23.80
N ALA A 810 19.01 32.42 23.25
CA ALA A 810 20.47 32.51 23.08
C ALA A 810 20.93 33.26 21.79
N SER A 811 20.05 33.58 20.86
CA SER A 811 20.39 34.35 19.64
C SER A 811 19.89 35.80 19.73
N ALA A 812 20.83 36.72 19.94
CA ALA A 812 20.68 38.18 19.89
C ALA A 812 19.93 38.88 21.04
N SER A 813 20.70 39.35 22.02
CA SER A 813 20.63 40.78 22.37
C SER A 813 22.04 41.32 22.65
N GLY A 814 22.62 41.99 21.65
CA GLY A 814 23.83 42.77 21.83
C GLY A 814 23.50 44.17 22.36
N ALA A 815 24.45 44.73 23.12
CA ALA A 815 24.61 46.14 23.48
C ALA A 815 23.92 46.70 24.75
N VAL A 816 24.75 46.79 25.81
CA VAL A 816 25.11 48.03 26.56
C VAL A 816 24.38 48.37 27.89
N GLU A 817 25.20 48.36 28.98
CA GLU A 817 25.16 49.15 30.25
C GLU A 817 24.00 48.92 31.28
N ASP A 818 24.19 48.91 32.61
CA ASP A 818 25.38 49.04 33.48
C ASP A 818 25.10 48.49 34.92
N GLY A 819 26.15 48.14 35.71
CA GLY A 819 26.19 48.32 37.17
C GLY A 819 25.78 47.21 38.19
N ALA A 820 26.76 46.40 38.64
CA ALA A 820 27.04 45.94 40.05
C ALA A 820 25.94 45.22 40.92
N ALA A 821 26.19 44.31 41.89
CA ALA A 821 27.34 43.57 42.47
C ALA A 821 26.79 42.66 43.63
N ALA A 822 27.45 41.69 44.29
CA ALA A 822 28.61 40.79 44.05
C ALA A 822 28.72 39.77 45.24
N PHE A 823 29.34 38.59 45.09
CA PHE A 823 29.60 37.60 46.17
C PHE A 823 30.99 36.92 46.07
N GLY A 824 31.50 36.36 47.18
CA GLY A 824 32.91 35.89 47.34
C GLY A 824 33.10 34.37 47.57
N ALA A 825 34.37 33.93 47.56
CA ALA A 825 34.81 32.55 47.23
C ALA A 825 35.58 31.78 48.34
N TYR A 826 35.89 30.47 48.11
CA TYR A 826 37.00 29.70 48.74
C TYR A 826 37.41 28.44 47.91
N ASP A 827 38.42 27.69 48.38
CA ASP A 827 39.58 27.13 47.62
C ASP A 827 39.77 25.57 47.68
N ALA A 828 40.73 25.00 46.94
CA ALA A 828 40.81 23.57 46.54
C ALA A 828 42.13 22.80 46.86
N ALA A 829 42.08 21.45 46.92
CA ALA A 829 43.26 20.55 46.79
C ALA A 829 42.93 19.03 46.59
N SER A 830 43.35 18.42 45.47
CA SER A 830 43.89 17.03 45.29
C SER A 830 43.65 16.44 43.88
N THR A 831 44.31 15.32 43.51
CA THR A 831 44.62 14.94 42.11
C THR A 831 44.33 13.48 41.73
N ALA A 832 43.66 13.22 40.58
CA ALA A 832 43.63 11.95 39.83
C ALA A 832 43.15 12.13 38.35
N HIS A 833 43.46 11.17 37.47
CA HIS A 833 43.11 11.11 36.02
C HIS A 833 42.74 9.64 35.63
N PRO A 834 42.14 9.34 34.45
CA PRO A 834 40.94 9.94 33.85
C PRO A 834 39.99 8.89 33.20
N THR A 835 38.71 8.83 33.57
CA THR A 835 37.65 8.17 32.77
C THR A 835 36.31 8.90 32.92
N ASP A 836 35.48 8.77 31.88
CA ASP A 836 34.07 9.13 31.77
C ASP A 836 33.65 10.60 31.68
N THR A 837 32.51 10.75 31.01
CA THR A 837 31.84 11.97 30.58
C THR A 837 31.37 12.83 31.75
N GLY A 838 31.72 14.12 31.74
CA GLY A 838 31.16 15.13 32.63
C GLY A 838 30.95 16.45 31.90
N PHE A 839 29.76 17.04 32.03
CA PHE A 839 29.46 18.38 31.51
C PHE A 839 30.05 19.45 32.46
N PHE A 840 30.67 20.47 31.89
CA PHE A 840 31.11 21.65 32.63
C PHE A 840 30.01 22.72 32.59
N LEU A 841 29.53 23.17 33.75
CA LEU A 841 28.69 24.35 33.87
C LEU A 841 29.58 25.60 33.98
N TYR A 842 29.39 26.56 33.09
CA TYR A 842 30.02 27.88 33.14
C TYR A 842 29.02 28.89 33.71
N ASP A 843 29.23 29.36 34.94
CA ASP A 843 28.43 30.43 35.52
C ASP A 843 28.86 31.79 34.95
N ALA A 844 28.02 32.36 34.08
CA ALA A 844 28.25 33.63 33.42
C ALA A 844 27.92 34.86 34.28
N MET A 845 27.47 34.71 35.53
CA MET A 845 27.11 35.83 36.42
C MET A 845 28.24 36.29 37.37
N ALA A 846 29.36 35.55 37.47
CA ALA A 846 30.41 35.82 38.47
C ALA A 846 31.85 36.05 37.94
N GLY A 847 32.13 35.81 36.66
CA GLY A 847 33.36 36.31 36.00
C GLY A 847 34.72 35.78 36.51
N SER A 848 34.78 34.66 37.23
CA SER A 848 36.05 33.94 37.50
C SER A 848 35.83 32.44 37.71
N MET A 849 36.83 31.61 37.38
CA MET A 849 36.78 30.18 37.69
C MET A 849 37.05 29.95 39.19
N ASN A 850 36.09 29.42 39.94
CA ASN A 850 36.32 28.86 41.27
C ASN A 850 35.23 27.85 41.67
N GLY A 851 35.64 26.68 42.19
CA GLY A 851 34.78 25.74 42.92
C GLY A 851 33.90 24.80 42.08
N GLY A 852 34.42 23.63 41.71
CA GLY A 852 33.60 22.54 41.17
C GLY A 852 32.86 21.75 42.26
N VAL A 853 31.58 21.42 42.03
CA VAL A 853 30.81 20.51 42.89
C VAL A 853 30.90 19.10 42.33
N GLN A 854 31.45 18.17 43.10
CA GLN A 854 31.48 16.74 42.77
C GLN A 854 30.29 16.06 43.46
N LEU A 855 29.20 15.84 42.72
CA LEU A 855 28.16 14.89 43.14
C LEU A 855 28.66 13.47 42.84
N PHE A 856 29.02 12.75 43.89
CA PHE A 856 29.09 11.29 43.82
C PHE A 856 27.66 10.71 43.69
N ALA A 857 27.57 9.53 43.07
CA ALA A 857 26.33 8.79 42.82
C ALA A 857 25.54 8.45 44.11
#